data_AF-A0AAR5PK64-F1
#
_entry.id   AF-A0AAR5PK64-F1
#
_cell.length_a   1.000
_cell.length_b   1.000
_cell.length_c   1.000
_cell.angle_alpha   90.00
_cell.angle_beta   90.00
_cell.angle_gamma   90.00
#
_symmetry.space_group_name_H-M   'P 1'
#
loop_
_entity.id
_entity.type
_entity.pdbx_description
1 polymer ?
#
loop_
_entity_poly.entity_id
_entity_poly.type
_entity_poly.pdbx_seq_one_letter_code
_entity_poly.pdbx_strand_id
1 'polypeptide(L)'
;MFRTGTSTKSPEGAKWNHIQVPPGCEVNQISVGPSGLVWAALLDGRALVRLGVTRDNLQGESWLEVRSPGDNLRIIQLAVGNCSIWAVTQDKQIWFRSGIKGEGAGLSEELAAGSGWIEMVGRMMQVSVTPNDQVFAVGADDRLIYHRTGICPEDLTGKRWRALRAPLQVSRTSSNASLGRDKFHRSLNHLGSRPSSMIEQSNLAEFEEQSRSAPLAPTSLPAGDCKYEVQPKNPKAWSPVHSVGSIVGTEAHPETDESVWSESSRDSCIFTEDEELGWAEYDAPWSWVEAGTCLPELNQLPNWFSDSSCGAMQEEFEHPWRNKILDDLKARVPNKELFDIYEPAVDVTSWMHKGEARVNLGGISFLDCILQLEWIQTTGTVTILNSDGATTMHSFALSDITCVQLNSEPGSPRLAIHTPRNYPAIVILQFSSDALLEEWQTHLASTCEKLRDIQGKPSDDSIWAVTKLGDIFVWDPSNLESHQLREDDFYIQKFDLSGKECPIKVALHVGCAPGTILTLTGCIGDEANRLSINLEAPITYKSKHKAFAELENVCLHINPRFFDNAVIRNSMSEGKWDAEEREGGMPFLKGQEFRLLIQSTEDAFQISVNDKEFTRFRHRLSPHSACILHLSGKMQPFKLVIKSPVIIVDPLELFWRQIGGHLRRIETCNAGVTWGIGCDHTAWVYTGGWGGGVLANLDSHNVQPMTDSQDYRVYENQRWNPVTGYTASGLPTDRHMWSDVTGRQKRLKDQVKLLSARWQWVSDWMVDFHVPGGVDREGWQYAVDFPASYHANKQFTDLVRRRRWYRRCAIATTGPWQELGHTKLLDVSLEPTNDEADAPVAVWALASGGQAMFRVGTSRSNPLGHIWEHITTDQPLGSISCGPFSQVWATGKKGCAYFRVGIKEDKLQGERWICVEPPGGAQLKQIAVNAVGIWAVDTLGRLNVRKEVTSMFPEGTHWQSIVADPPVLNAAPHTKGFKHVSVGKTEVWAITDGGTVIRRIGISASNPAGSGWDVGIAGNWQHISIKGFR
;
A
#
# COMPACT_ATOMS: atom_id res chain seq x y z
N MET A 1 -43.72 -34.19 -7.29
CA MET A 1 -44.91 -33.82 -6.49
C MET A 1 -45.27 -32.37 -6.78
N PHE A 2 -46.53 -31.97 -6.64
CA PHE A 2 -47.02 -30.61 -6.91
C PHE A 2 -47.70 -30.02 -5.66
N ARG A 3 -47.48 -28.75 -5.34
CA ARG A 3 -48.05 -28.08 -4.15
C ARG A 3 -49.27 -27.26 -4.55
N THR A 4 -50.45 -27.57 -4.01
CA THR A 4 -51.65 -26.74 -4.20
C THR A 4 -51.80 -25.69 -3.11
N GLY A 5 -52.35 -24.53 -3.46
CA GLY A 5 -52.71 -23.46 -2.50
C GLY A 5 -51.57 -22.50 -2.15
N THR A 6 -50.42 -22.59 -2.82
CA THR A 6 -49.33 -21.61 -2.71
C THR A 6 -49.80 -20.25 -3.20
N SER A 7 -49.61 -19.21 -2.40
CA SER A 7 -49.95 -17.82 -2.73
C SER A 7 -49.04 -16.84 -2.00
N THR A 8 -49.08 -15.56 -2.36
CA THR A 8 -48.33 -14.51 -1.65
C THR A 8 -48.68 -14.37 -0.16
N LYS A 9 -49.83 -14.90 0.28
CA LYS A 9 -50.27 -14.93 1.69
C LYS A 9 -50.06 -16.27 2.39
N SER A 10 -49.69 -17.32 1.65
CA SER A 10 -49.42 -18.68 2.13
C SER A 10 -48.38 -19.32 1.21
N PRO A 11 -47.09 -18.94 1.32
CA PRO A 11 -46.02 -19.49 0.50
C PRO A 11 -45.80 -20.98 0.75
N GLU A 12 -46.10 -21.47 1.96
CA GLU A 12 -46.04 -22.89 2.33
C GLU A 12 -47.11 -23.76 1.62
N GLY A 13 -48.21 -23.15 1.15
CA GLY A 13 -49.32 -23.84 0.48
C GLY A 13 -50.04 -24.89 1.36
N ALA A 14 -51.10 -25.50 0.82
CA ALA A 14 -51.99 -26.38 1.59
C ALA A 14 -51.56 -27.85 1.63
N LYS A 15 -51.25 -28.47 0.48
CA LYS A 15 -50.93 -29.91 0.39
C LYS A 15 -50.04 -30.26 -0.80
N TRP A 16 -49.34 -31.38 -0.70
CA TRP A 16 -48.60 -32.01 -1.80
C TRP A 16 -49.48 -33.07 -2.48
N ASN A 17 -49.66 -32.94 -3.80
CA ASN A 17 -50.24 -33.97 -4.65
C ASN A 17 -49.12 -34.78 -5.32
N HIS A 18 -49.28 -36.10 -5.37
CA HIS A 18 -48.39 -36.97 -6.12
C HIS A 18 -48.75 -36.94 -7.61
N ILE A 19 -47.78 -36.66 -8.48
CA ILE A 19 -47.94 -36.74 -9.94
C ILE A 19 -47.19 -38.01 -10.37
N GLN A 20 -47.89 -38.93 -11.03
CA GLN A 20 -47.28 -40.14 -11.57
C GLN A 20 -46.38 -39.82 -12.76
N VAL A 21 -45.26 -40.54 -12.87
CA VAL A 21 -44.27 -40.49 -13.95
C VAL A 21 -44.32 -41.85 -14.66
N PRO A 22 -44.05 -41.94 -15.99
CA PRO A 22 -44.07 -43.21 -16.70
C PRO A 22 -43.14 -44.28 -16.06
N PRO A 23 -43.50 -45.58 -16.12
CA PRO A 23 -42.66 -46.64 -15.54
C PRO A 23 -41.25 -46.66 -16.13
N GLY A 24 -40.24 -46.81 -15.27
CA GLY A 24 -38.82 -46.81 -15.68
C GLY A 24 -38.22 -45.43 -15.95
N CYS A 25 -38.93 -44.33 -15.66
CA CYS A 25 -38.40 -42.97 -15.77
C CYS A 25 -38.15 -42.37 -14.37
N GLU A 26 -36.88 -42.29 -13.96
CA GLU A 26 -36.47 -41.67 -12.70
C GLU A 26 -36.04 -40.21 -12.91
N VAL A 27 -36.77 -39.26 -12.31
CA VAL A 27 -36.53 -37.82 -12.49
C VAL A 27 -35.39 -37.33 -11.60
N ASN A 28 -34.38 -36.70 -12.21
CA ASN A 28 -33.23 -36.09 -11.56
C ASN A 28 -33.46 -34.60 -11.24
N GLN A 29 -33.97 -33.84 -12.21
CA GLN A 29 -34.19 -32.39 -12.11
C GLN A 29 -35.54 -32.02 -12.75
N ILE A 30 -36.18 -30.96 -12.24
CA ILE A 30 -37.36 -30.34 -12.84
C ILE A 30 -37.07 -28.85 -13.03
N SER A 31 -37.51 -28.28 -14.16
CA SER A 31 -37.47 -26.84 -14.46
C SER A 31 -38.85 -26.39 -14.94
N VAL A 32 -39.25 -25.17 -14.55
CA VAL A 32 -40.60 -24.63 -14.79
C VAL A 32 -40.48 -23.20 -15.31
N GLY A 33 -41.01 -22.96 -16.50
CA GLY A 33 -41.08 -21.62 -17.11
C GLY A 33 -42.27 -20.79 -16.63
N PRO A 34 -42.25 -19.45 -16.82
CA PRO A 34 -43.32 -18.54 -16.40
C PRO A 34 -44.67 -18.82 -17.08
N SER A 35 -44.66 -19.45 -18.26
CA SER A 35 -45.84 -19.89 -19.00
C SER A 35 -46.55 -21.11 -18.41
N GLY A 36 -45.98 -21.74 -17.37
CA GLY A 36 -46.44 -23.02 -16.83
C GLY A 36 -45.85 -24.24 -17.55
N LEU A 37 -44.91 -24.03 -18.48
CA LEU A 37 -44.19 -25.10 -19.17
C LEU A 37 -43.27 -25.84 -18.18
N VAL A 38 -43.51 -27.14 -17.96
CA VAL A 38 -42.73 -27.98 -17.03
C VAL A 38 -41.94 -29.03 -17.80
N TRP A 39 -40.62 -29.03 -17.60
CA TRP A 39 -39.71 -30.05 -18.12
C TRP A 39 -38.97 -30.77 -16.99
N ALA A 40 -38.65 -32.04 -17.22
CA ALA A 40 -37.89 -32.87 -16.30
C ALA A 40 -36.74 -33.58 -17.02
N ALA A 41 -35.55 -33.57 -16.41
CA ALA A 41 -34.41 -34.38 -16.85
C ALA A 41 -34.42 -35.70 -16.06
N LEU A 42 -34.21 -36.83 -16.75
CA LEU A 42 -34.15 -38.16 -16.16
C LEU A 42 -32.70 -38.57 -15.84
N LEU A 43 -32.51 -39.46 -14.87
CA LEU A 43 -31.19 -39.98 -14.46
C LEU A 43 -30.45 -40.73 -15.59
N ASP A 44 -31.18 -41.26 -16.56
CA ASP A 44 -30.61 -41.91 -17.76
C ASP A 44 -30.18 -40.92 -18.85
N GLY A 45 -30.49 -39.62 -18.70
CA GLY A 45 -30.15 -38.54 -19.62
C GLY A 45 -31.21 -38.17 -20.64
N ARG A 46 -32.41 -38.79 -20.59
CA ARG A 46 -33.58 -38.40 -21.40
C ARG A 46 -34.34 -37.22 -20.76
N ALA A 47 -35.26 -36.61 -21.50
CA ALA A 47 -36.12 -35.52 -21.03
C ALA A 47 -37.61 -35.87 -21.12
N LEU A 48 -38.42 -35.35 -20.19
CA LEU A 48 -39.88 -35.38 -20.25
C LEU A 48 -40.45 -33.96 -20.24
N VAL A 49 -41.55 -33.73 -20.96
CA VAL A 49 -42.38 -32.51 -20.86
C VAL A 49 -43.77 -32.85 -20.31
N ARG A 50 -44.31 -31.98 -19.44
CA ARG A 50 -45.68 -32.12 -18.93
C ARG A 50 -46.67 -31.46 -19.89
N LEU A 51 -47.63 -32.22 -20.39
CA LEU A 51 -48.69 -31.73 -21.26
C LEU A 51 -49.93 -31.29 -20.47
N GLY A 52 -50.78 -30.46 -21.08
CA GLY A 52 -52.06 -30.04 -20.51
C GLY A 52 -51.97 -29.12 -19.29
N VAL A 53 -50.79 -28.54 -19.01
CA VAL A 53 -50.64 -27.54 -17.94
C VAL A 53 -51.25 -26.23 -18.43
N THR A 54 -52.37 -25.83 -17.83
CA THR A 54 -53.08 -24.60 -18.15
C THR A 54 -53.44 -23.84 -16.87
N ARG A 55 -53.94 -22.60 -17.01
CA ARG A 55 -54.39 -21.80 -15.85
C ARG A 55 -55.52 -22.50 -15.07
N ASP A 56 -56.33 -23.31 -15.75
CA ASP A 56 -57.42 -24.09 -15.16
C ASP A 56 -56.96 -25.48 -14.67
N ASN A 57 -55.86 -26.02 -15.23
CA ASN A 57 -55.28 -27.32 -14.88
C ASN A 57 -53.78 -27.22 -14.55
N LEU A 58 -53.44 -26.62 -13.40
CA LEU A 58 -52.05 -26.37 -12.97
C LEU A 58 -51.19 -27.63 -12.76
N GLN A 59 -51.79 -28.82 -12.65
CA GLN A 59 -51.09 -30.10 -12.48
C GLN A 59 -50.74 -30.79 -13.82
N GLY A 60 -51.29 -30.31 -14.93
CA GLY A 60 -51.21 -30.96 -16.25
C GLY A 60 -51.86 -32.34 -16.29
N GLU A 61 -51.86 -32.95 -17.47
CA GLU A 61 -52.54 -34.22 -17.75
C GLU A 61 -51.53 -35.38 -17.78
N SER A 62 -50.62 -35.38 -18.73
CA SER A 62 -49.69 -36.47 -19.02
C SER A 62 -48.22 -36.00 -19.11
N TRP A 63 -47.30 -36.96 -19.19
CA TRP A 63 -45.91 -36.71 -19.55
C TRP A 63 -45.64 -37.25 -20.94
N LEU A 64 -44.93 -36.49 -21.77
CA LEU A 64 -44.40 -36.91 -23.05
C LEU A 64 -42.89 -37.07 -22.96
N GLU A 65 -42.35 -38.13 -23.57
CA GLU A 65 -40.91 -38.35 -23.68
C GLU A 65 -40.31 -37.57 -24.86
N VAL A 66 -39.22 -36.86 -24.58
CA VAL A 66 -38.49 -36.05 -25.55
C VAL A 66 -37.11 -36.64 -25.80
N ARG A 67 -36.78 -36.88 -27.07
CA ARG A 67 -35.48 -37.40 -27.50
C ARG A 67 -34.33 -36.46 -27.10
N SER A 68 -33.20 -37.06 -26.73
CA SER A 68 -31.93 -36.37 -26.45
C SER A 68 -31.37 -35.65 -27.69
N PRO A 69 -30.36 -34.76 -27.54
CA PRO A 69 -29.72 -34.09 -28.66
C PRO A 69 -28.97 -35.01 -29.64
N GLY A 70 -28.57 -36.20 -29.19
CA GLY A 70 -27.93 -37.22 -30.01
C GLY A 70 -27.96 -38.61 -29.36
N ASP A 71 -27.68 -39.65 -30.16
CA ASP A 71 -27.93 -41.05 -29.81
C ASP A 71 -27.16 -41.60 -28.59
N ASN A 72 -26.11 -40.89 -28.14
CA ASN A 72 -25.32 -41.22 -26.94
C ASN A 72 -25.15 -40.05 -25.95
N LEU A 73 -25.85 -38.93 -26.15
CA LEU A 73 -25.71 -37.74 -25.30
C LEU A 73 -26.76 -37.73 -24.18
N ARG A 74 -26.28 -37.72 -22.93
CA ARG A 74 -27.11 -37.62 -21.73
C ARG A 74 -27.26 -36.17 -21.29
N ILE A 75 -28.50 -35.71 -21.14
CA ILE A 75 -28.81 -34.41 -20.54
C ILE A 75 -28.54 -34.49 -19.03
N ILE A 76 -27.68 -33.61 -18.50
CA ILE A 76 -27.45 -33.46 -17.06
C ILE A 76 -28.45 -32.46 -16.46
N GLN A 77 -28.68 -31.34 -17.17
CA GLN A 77 -29.48 -30.23 -16.66
C GLN A 77 -30.36 -29.63 -17.77
N LEU A 78 -31.54 -29.13 -17.38
CA LEU A 78 -32.46 -28.33 -18.19
C LEU A 78 -32.78 -27.00 -17.48
N ALA A 79 -32.98 -25.95 -18.28
CA ALA A 79 -33.54 -24.68 -17.87
C ALA A 79 -34.59 -24.21 -18.88
N VAL A 80 -35.76 -23.79 -18.38
CA VAL A 80 -36.95 -23.43 -19.18
C VAL A 80 -37.27 -21.95 -18.98
N GLY A 81 -37.25 -21.18 -20.07
CA GLY A 81 -37.71 -19.79 -20.13
C GLY A 81 -39.20 -19.69 -20.50
N ASN A 82 -39.60 -18.57 -21.10
CA ASN A 82 -40.96 -18.38 -21.57
C ASN A 82 -41.20 -19.08 -22.92
N CYS A 83 -40.28 -18.89 -23.87
CA CYS A 83 -40.27 -19.52 -25.19
C CYS A 83 -38.96 -20.24 -25.53
N SER A 84 -37.95 -20.20 -24.65
CA SER A 84 -36.66 -20.87 -24.84
C SER A 84 -36.48 -22.07 -23.89
N ILE A 85 -35.74 -23.08 -24.33
CA ILE A 85 -35.29 -24.19 -23.48
C ILE A 85 -33.82 -24.47 -23.77
N TRP A 86 -33.05 -24.58 -22.70
CA TRP A 86 -31.62 -24.82 -22.73
C TRP A 86 -31.26 -26.07 -21.95
N ALA A 87 -30.33 -26.87 -22.47
CA ALA A 87 -29.86 -28.11 -21.87
C ALA A 87 -28.33 -28.15 -21.80
N VAL A 88 -27.79 -28.78 -20.76
CA VAL A 88 -26.36 -29.09 -20.64
C VAL A 88 -26.18 -30.61 -20.65
N THR A 89 -25.31 -31.11 -21.52
CA THR A 89 -25.03 -32.55 -21.68
C THR A 89 -23.80 -33.01 -20.90
N GLN A 90 -23.59 -34.33 -20.80
CA GLN A 90 -22.53 -34.93 -19.98
C GLN A 90 -21.09 -34.50 -20.37
N ASP A 91 -20.88 -34.21 -21.65
CA ASP A 91 -19.65 -33.65 -22.23
C ASP A 91 -19.41 -32.16 -21.95
N LYS A 92 -20.35 -31.51 -21.24
CA LYS A 92 -20.41 -30.07 -20.95
C LYS A 92 -20.76 -29.19 -22.16
N GLN A 93 -21.30 -29.75 -23.24
CA GLN A 93 -21.88 -28.94 -24.31
C GLN A 93 -23.25 -28.38 -23.90
N ILE A 94 -23.61 -27.25 -24.51
CA ILE A 94 -24.87 -26.54 -24.26
C ILE A 94 -25.74 -26.54 -25.53
N TRP A 95 -27.01 -26.85 -25.35
CA TRP A 95 -27.97 -27.10 -26.42
C TRP A 95 -29.20 -26.21 -26.26
N PHE A 96 -29.68 -25.64 -27.35
CA PHE A 96 -30.94 -24.90 -27.41
C PHE A 96 -32.02 -25.77 -28.08
N ARG A 97 -33.28 -25.63 -27.68
CA ARG A 97 -34.40 -26.35 -28.31
C ARG A 97 -35.30 -25.43 -29.12
N SER A 98 -35.45 -25.73 -30.41
CA SER A 98 -36.28 -24.97 -31.34
C SER A 98 -37.77 -25.33 -31.26
N GLY A 99 -38.64 -24.41 -31.68
CA GLY A 99 -40.07 -24.66 -31.89
C GLY A 99 -40.97 -24.58 -30.65
N ILE A 100 -40.43 -24.17 -29.50
CA ILE A 100 -41.19 -24.01 -28.25
C ILE A 100 -42.01 -22.71 -28.28
N LYS A 101 -43.26 -22.75 -27.78
CA LYS A 101 -44.09 -21.55 -27.56
C LYS A 101 -44.86 -21.64 -26.24
N GLY A 102 -44.44 -20.88 -25.24
CA GLY A 102 -45.00 -20.94 -23.88
C GLY A 102 -46.52 -20.80 -23.81
N GLU A 103 -47.08 -19.74 -24.42
CA GLU A 103 -48.52 -19.45 -24.36
C GLU A 103 -49.42 -20.52 -25.01
N GLY A 104 -48.86 -21.38 -25.88
CA GLY A 104 -49.58 -22.46 -26.55
C GLY A 104 -49.27 -23.87 -26.01
N ALA A 105 -48.25 -24.03 -25.16
CA ALA A 105 -47.76 -25.34 -24.71
C ALA A 105 -48.78 -26.12 -23.87
N GLY A 106 -49.71 -25.44 -23.18
CA GLY A 106 -50.80 -26.10 -22.47
C GLY A 106 -51.86 -26.74 -23.38
N LEU A 107 -51.90 -26.37 -24.67
CA LEU A 107 -52.97 -26.71 -25.62
C LEU A 107 -52.50 -27.57 -26.81
N SER A 108 -51.19 -27.64 -27.07
CA SER A 108 -50.62 -28.39 -28.19
C SER A 108 -49.33 -29.09 -27.79
N GLU A 109 -49.29 -30.40 -28.06
CA GLU A 109 -48.12 -31.25 -27.85
C GLU A 109 -46.90 -30.74 -28.61
N GLU A 110 -47.08 -30.34 -29.87
CA GLU A 110 -46.00 -29.83 -30.74
C GLU A 110 -45.38 -28.53 -30.19
N LEU A 111 -46.20 -27.63 -29.62
CA LEU A 111 -45.74 -26.36 -29.05
C LEU A 111 -45.07 -26.53 -27.68
N ALA A 112 -45.44 -27.58 -26.93
CA ALA A 112 -44.81 -27.94 -25.66
C ALA A 112 -43.50 -28.69 -25.86
N ALA A 113 -43.46 -29.61 -26.82
CA ALA A 113 -42.34 -30.50 -27.08
C ALA A 113 -41.28 -29.87 -28.01
N GLY A 114 -41.65 -29.00 -28.96
CA GLY A 114 -40.72 -28.37 -29.89
C GLY A 114 -40.10 -29.32 -30.92
N SER A 115 -39.43 -28.75 -31.92
CA SER A 115 -39.05 -29.43 -33.16
C SER A 115 -37.68 -30.11 -33.16
N GLY A 116 -36.71 -29.66 -32.36
CA GLY A 116 -35.36 -30.23 -32.38
C GLY A 116 -34.35 -29.52 -31.49
N TRP A 117 -33.19 -30.16 -31.28
CA TRP A 117 -32.05 -29.60 -30.55
C TRP A 117 -31.04 -28.98 -31.52
N ILE A 118 -30.40 -27.89 -31.09
CA ILE A 118 -29.35 -27.15 -31.81
C ILE A 118 -28.15 -27.04 -30.86
N GLU A 119 -26.97 -27.46 -31.30
CA GLU A 119 -25.73 -27.32 -30.54
C GLU A 119 -25.30 -25.85 -30.51
N MET A 120 -25.01 -25.31 -29.34
CA MET A 120 -24.64 -23.92 -29.16
C MET A 120 -23.19 -23.81 -28.70
N VAL A 121 -22.40 -22.96 -29.37
CA VAL A 121 -20.97 -22.79 -29.07
C VAL A 121 -20.75 -22.37 -27.61
N GLY A 122 -20.00 -23.18 -26.86
CA GLY A 122 -19.50 -22.89 -25.50
C GLY A 122 -19.62 -24.09 -24.56
N ARG A 123 -18.63 -24.32 -23.70
CA ARG A 123 -18.66 -25.43 -22.72
C ARG A 123 -19.11 -24.92 -21.35
N MET A 124 -20.25 -25.43 -20.87
CA MET A 124 -20.92 -24.95 -19.66
C MET A 124 -21.11 -26.06 -18.63
N MET A 125 -20.91 -25.73 -17.36
CA MET A 125 -21.21 -26.61 -16.23
C MET A 125 -22.70 -26.58 -15.87
N GLN A 126 -23.32 -25.42 -16.02
CA GLN A 126 -24.71 -25.13 -15.63
C GLN A 126 -25.30 -24.02 -16.51
N VAL A 127 -26.62 -24.02 -16.68
CA VAL A 127 -27.42 -22.96 -17.31
C VAL A 127 -28.63 -22.58 -16.44
N SER A 128 -29.07 -21.32 -16.48
CA SER A 128 -30.35 -20.82 -15.95
C SER A 128 -30.91 -19.75 -16.88
N VAL A 129 -32.24 -19.62 -16.95
CA VAL A 129 -32.96 -18.79 -17.94
C VAL A 129 -33.95 -17.88 -17.22
N THR A 130 -34.05 -16.64 -17.66
CA THR A 130 -34.96 -15.64 -17.09
C THR A 130 -36.39 -15.75 -17.63
N PRO A 131 -37.38 -15.09 -17.01
CA PRO A 131 -38.73 -14.99 -17.56
C PRO A 131 -38.83 -14.25 -18.91
N ASN A 132 -37.81 -13.47 -19.30
CA ASN A 132 -37.68 -12.82 -20.61
C ASN A 132 -36.67 -13.52 -21.54
N ASP A 133 -36.50 -14.83 -21.38
CA ASP A 133 -35.68 -15.74 -22.21
C ASP A 133 -34.17 -15.41 -22.29
N GLN A 134 -33.66 -14.52 -21.44
CA GLN A 134 -32.23 -14.24 -21.32
C GLN A 134 -31.52 -15.37 -20.57
N VAL A 135 -30.28 -15.66 -20.94
CA VAL A 135 -29.59 -16.90 -20.54
C VAL A 135 -28.30 -16.60 -19.80
N PHE A 136 -28.16 -17.22 -18.64
CA PHE A 136 -26.98 -17.19 -17.79
C PHE A 136 -26.42 -18.61 -17.64
N ALA A 137 -25.10 -18.74 -17.55
CA ALA A 137 -24.43 -20.03 -17.43
C ALA A 137 -23.18 -19.93 -16.55
N VAL A 138 -22.68 -21.07 -16.08
CA VAL A 138 -21.35 -21.17 -15.45
C VAL A 138 -20.44 -21.93 -16.39
N GLY A 139 -19.27 -21.37 -16.70
CA GLY A 139 -18.28 -21.99 -17.59
C GLY A 139 -17.74 -23.32 -17.05
N ALA A 140 -17.56 -24.31 -17.93
CA ALA A 140 -17.12 -25.64 -17.53
C ALA A 140 -15.66 -25.70 -17.08
N ASP A 141 -14.81 -24.91 -17.73
CA ASP A 141 -13.34 -24.99 -17.60
C ASP A 141 -12.78 -23.89 -16.68
N ASP A 142 -13.37 -22.69 -16.68
CA ASP A 142 -12.93 -21.50 -15.93
C ASP A 142 -13.78 -21.19 -14.69
N ARG A 143 -14.99 -21.76 -14.59
CA ARG A 143 -15.97 -21.49 -13.52
C ARG A 143 -16.34 -20.01 -13.37
N LEU A 144 -16.36 -19.25 -14.46
CA LEU A 144 -16.90 -17.88 -14.48
C LEU A 144 -18.40 -17.90 -14.78
N ILE A 145 -19.14 -16.87 -14.34
CA ILE A 145 -20.52 -16.65 -14.78
C ILE A 145 -20.48 -16.01 -16.17
N TYR A 146 -21.26 -16.57 -17.09
CA TYR A 146 -21.48 -16.06 -18.43
C TYR A 146 -22.93 -15.61 -18.62
N HIS A 147 -23.12 -14.54 -19.39
CA HIS A 147 -24.40 -14.11 -19.94
C HIS A 147 -24.37 -14.24 -21.47
N ARG A 148 -25.46 -14.70 -22.09
CA ARG A 148 -25.55 -14.85 -23.55
C ARG A 148 -26.13 -13.60 -24.19
N THR A 149 -25.30 -12.86 -24.91
CA THR A 149 -25.67 -11.58 -25.52
C THR A 149 -26.34 -11.71 -26.89
N GLY A 150 -27.31 -10.82 -27.13
CA GLY A 150 -28.03 -10.72 -28.40
C GLY A 150 -29.28 -11.60 -28.52
N ILE A 151 -29.84 -12.06 -27.40
CA ILE A 151 -31.12 -12.75 -27.35
C ILE A 151 -32.25 -11.72 -27.41
N CYS A 152 -33.16 -11.86 -28.37
CA CYS A 152 -34.37 -11.04 -28.52
C CYS A 152 -35.57 -11.92 -28.91
N PRO A 153 -36.83 -11.40 -28.89
CA PRO A 153 -38.00 -12.20 -29.26
C PRO A 153 -37.95 -12.81 -30.66
N GLU A 154 -37.19 -12.21 -31.57
CA GLU A 154 -36.97 -12.67 -32.94
C GLU A 154 -35.81 -13.69 -33.06
N ASP A 155 -34.86 -13.69 -32.13
CA ASP A 155 -33.72 -14.61 -32.07
C ASP A 155 -33.47 -15.05 -30.61
N LEU A 156 -34.10 -16.16 -30.24
CA LEU A 156 -33.96 -16.79 -28.92
C LEU A 156 -32.62 -17.54 -28.74
N THR A 157 -31.80 -17.66 -29.79
CA THR A 157 -30.52 -18.38 -29.73
C THR A 157 -29.37 -17.49 -29.30
N GLY A 158 -29.40 -16.21 -29.67
CA GLY A 158 -28.40 -15.21 -29.29
C GLY A 158 -26.99 -15.44 -29.87
N LYS A 159 -26.19 -14.38 -29.87
CA LYS A 159 -24.96 -14.28 -30.67
C LYS A 159 -23.73 -14.89 -30.01
N ARG A 160 -23.42 -14.52 -28.76
CA ARG A 160 -22.21 -15.00 -28.04
C ARG A 160 -22.34 -14.93 -26.53
N TRP A 161 -21.66 -15.85 -25.85
CA TRP A 161 -21.39 -15.74 -24.41
C TRP A 161 -20.44 -14.57 -24.12
N ARG A 162 -20.63 -13.91 -22.97
CA ARG A 162 -19.70 -12.95 -22.37
C ARG A 162 -19.58 -13.24 -20.88
N ALA A 163 -18.37 -13.25 -20.34
CA ALA A 163 -18.16 -13.39 -18.90
C ALA A 163 -18.66 -12.13 -18.18
N LEU A 164 -19.32 -12.31 -17.05
CA LEU A 164 -19.77 -11.21 -16.19
C LEU A 164 -18.67 -10.87 -15.18
N ARG A 165 -18.15 -9.64 -15.24
CA ARG A 165 -17.16 -9.13 -14.30
C ARG A 165 -17.85 -8.56 -13.07
N ALA A 166 -18.63 -9.37 -12.36
CA ALA A 166 -19.25 -8.97 -11.11
C ALA A 166 -18.13 -8.72 -10.08
N PRO A 167 -17.87 -7.47 -9.63
CA PRO A 167 -16.98 -7.26 -8.50
C PRO A 167 -17.58 -8.00 -7.31
N LEU A 168 -16.73 -8.65 -6.51
CA LEU A 168 -17.16 -9.48 -5.40
C LEU A 168 -17.67 -8.58 -4.25
N GLN A 169 -18.89 -8.04 -4.40
CA GLN A 169 -19.59 -7.33 -3.34
C GLN A 169 -19.94 -8.34 -2.24
N VAL A 170 -19.01 -8.55 -1.32
CA VAL A 170 -19.31 -9.10 0.00
C VAL A 170 -20.27 -8.11 0.65
N SER A 171 -21.56 -8.45 0.63
CA SER A 171 -22.59 -7.57 1.15
C SER A 171 -22.30 -7.27 2.62
N ARG A 172 -22.56 -6.02 3.05
CA ARG A 172 -22.53 -5.62 4.47
C ARG A 172 -23.56 -6.36 5.35
N THR A 173 -24.27 -7.34 4.79
CA THR A 173 -25.43 -8.03 5.34
C THR A 173 -25.50 -9.48 4.85
N SER A 174 -24.56 -10.33 5.30
CA SER A 174 -24.75 -11.77 5.27
C SER A 174 -25.83 -12.20 6.29
N SER A 175 -27.09 -12.19 5.84
CA SER A 175 -28.15 -13.10 6.30
C SER A 175 -28.35 -13.32 7.82
N ASN A 176 -28.49 -12.25 8.61
CA ASN A 176 -29.06 -12.34 9.98
C ASN A 176 -30.59 -12.66 10.01
N ALA A 177 -31.18 -13.09 8.89
CA ALA A 177 -32.62 -13.22 8.69
C ALA A 177 -33.23 -14.55 9.21
N SER A 178 -32.51 -15.34 10.01
CA SER A 178 -32.96 -16.66 10.51
C SER A 178 -33.26 -16.72 12.02
N LEU A 179 -33.16 -15.62 12.75
CA LEU A 179 -33.55 -15.54 14.18
C LEU A 179 -34.35 -14.26 14.46
N GLY A 180 -35.68 -14.35 14.36
CA GLY A 180 -36.60 -13.24 14.62
C GLY A 180 -37.36 -13.38 15.94
N ARG A 181 -37.48 -12.24 16.66
CA ARG A 181 -38.29 -11.97 17.88
C ARG A 181 -37.76 -12.62 19.17
N ASP A 182 -37.74 -11.95 20.33
CA ASP A 182 -38.29 -10.66 20.80
C ASP A 182 -37.22 -9.94 21.67
N LYS A 183 -37.30 -8.65 22.07
CA LYS A 183 -38.34 -7.58 22.04
C LYS A 183 -37.63 -6.20 22.08
N PHE A 184 -38.38 -5.08 22.05
CA PHE A 184 -37.80 -3.71 22.09
C PHE A 184 -38.52 -2.74 23.07
N HIS A 185 -37.75 -1.79 23.63
CA HIS A 185 -38.15 -0.53 24.32
C HIS A 185 -38.91 -0.63 25.66
N ARG A 186 -38.65 0.20 26.70
CA ARG A 186 -38.57 1.69 26.80
C ARG A 186 -37.69 2.07 28.02
N SER A 187 -36.82 3.10 28.03
CA SER A 187 -37.07 4.57 28.10
C SER A 187 -38.00 4.98 29.28
N LEU A 188 -37.82 6.04 30.07
CA LEU A 188 -37.11 7.34 29.91
C LEU A 188 -37.18 8.12 31.26
N ASN A 189 -36.77 9.41 31.26
CA ASN A 189 -37.10 10.55 32.18
C ASN A 189 -35.96 11.03 33.12
N HIS A 190 -35.73 12.33 33.38
CA HIS A 190 -36.41 13.63 33.07
C HIS A 190 -35.42 14.81 33.39
N LEU A 191 -35.59 16.13 33.08
CA LEU A 191 -36.57 16.98 32.35
C LEU A 191 -35.93 18.38 32.05
N GLY A 192 -36.41 19.10 31.02
CA GLY A 192 -36.34 20.59 30.90
C GLY A 192 -35.30 21.17 29.92
N SER A 193 -35.59 22.19 29.09
CA SER A 193 -36.84 22.94 28.83
C SER A 193 -36.90 23.52 27.38
N ARG A 194 -38.06 24.06 26.95
CA ARG A 194 -38.33 24.68 25.62
C ARG A 194 -39.28 25.88 25.79
N PRO A 195 -39.24 26.89 24.90
CA PRO A 195 -40.36 27.17 23.95
C PRO A 195 -39.89 27.57 22.52
N SER A 196 -40.48 27.08 21.41
CA SER A 196 -41.67 27.59 20.65
C SER A 196 -41.36 28.76 19.67
N SER A 197 -41.15 28.51 18.36
CA SER A 197 -42.11 28.69 17.21
C SER A 197 -42.37 30.17 16.79
N MET A 198 -42.41 30.63 15.52
CA MET A 198 -42.86 30.06 14.23
C MET A 198 -42.24 30.78 12.98
N ILE A 199 -42.23 30.10 11.80
CA ILE A 199 -42.57 30.57 10.40
C ILE A 199 -41.90 31.88 9.87
N GLU A 200 -41.34 32.01 8.65
CA GLU A 200 -41.66 31.43 7.32
C GLU A 200 -40.41 31.25 6.41
N GLN A 201 -40.55 30.56 5.27
CA GLN A 201 -39.46 30.20 4.34
C GLN A 201 -39.41 31.11 3.08
N SER A 202 -38.25 31.14 2.40
CA SER A 202 -38.23 30.84 0.95
C SER A 202 -36.81 30.65 0.36
N ASN A 203 -36.68 29.59 -0.44
CA ASN A 203 -35.79 29.41 -1.59
C ASN A 203 -34.26 29.37 -1.41
N LEU A 204 -33.73 28.15 -1.29
CA LEU A 204 -32.70 27.62 -2.20
C LEU A 204 -32.87 26.09 -2.28
N ALA A 205 -32.72 25.52 -3.48
CA ALA A 205 -33.08 24.14 -3.77
C ALA A 205 -31.88 23.19 -3.64
N GLU A 206 -32.04 22.11 -2.87
CA GLU A 206 -31.09 21.00 -2.85
C GLU A 206 -31.36 20.05 -4.04
N PHE A 207 -30.30 19.70 -4.76
CA PHE A 207 -30.31 18.60 -5.73
C PHE A 207 -30.08 17.27 -4.98
N GLU A 208 -31.15 16.62 -4.54
CA GLU A 208 -31.10 15.19 -4.16
C GLU A 208 -31.22 14.31 -5.43
N GLU A 209 -30.14 13.67 -5.87
CA GLU A 209 -30.25 12.55 -6.81
C GLU A 209 -30.62 11.26 -6.09
N GLN A 210 -31.84 10.79 -6.32
CA GLN A 210 -32.41 9.62 -5.67
C GLN A 210 -32.23 8.35 -6.50
N SER A 211 -31.36 7.44 -6.05
CA SER A 211 -31.36 6.04 -6.50
C SER A 211 -32.43 5.25 -5.71
N ARG A 212 -33.63 5.07 -6.28
CA ARG A 212 -34.72 4.28 -5.65
C ARG A 212 -34.84 2.89 -6.26
N SER A 213 -35.02 1.88 -5.41
CA SER A 213 -35.42 0.52 -5.82
C SER A 213 -36.29 -0.16 -4.74
N ALA A 214 -37.49 0.36 -4.49
CA ALA A 214 -38.68 -0.34 -3.97
C ALA A 214 -39.85 0.64 -3.73
N PRO A 215 -41.11 0.31 -4.07
CA PRO A 215 -42.27 1.13 -3.73
C PRO A 215 -42.85 0.77 -2.35
N LEU A 216 -43.09 1.79 -1.52
CA LEU A 216 -43.89 1.69 -0.29
C LEU A 216 -45.36 2.01 -0.60
N ALA A 217 -46.28 1.15 -0.18
CA ALA A 217 -47.72 1.45 -0.14
C ALA A 217 -48.37 0.81 1.11
N PRO A 218 -49.21 1.54 1.87
CA PRO A 218 -49.78 1.06 3.14
C PRO A 218 -51.15 0.37 2.96
N THR A 219 -51.58 -0.38 3.97
CA THR A 219 -52.99 -0.76 4.16
C THR A 219 -53.30 -0.90 5.66
N SER A 220 -54.54 -0.61 6.07
CA SER A 220 -54.84 -0.14 7.43
C SER A 220 -56.07 -0.80 8.09
N LEU A 221 -56.15 -0.67 9.44
CA LEU A 221 -57.30 -0.89 10.34
C LEU A 221 -57.71 -2.35 10.69
N PRO A 222 -58.46 -2.61 11.79
CA PRO A 222 -58.69 -1.83 13.04
C PRO A 222 -58.42 -2.65 14.35
N ALA A 223 -58.74 -2.06 15.52
CA ALA A 223 -58.45 -2.58 16.88
C ALA A 223 -59.57 -3.42 17.54
N GLY A 224 -59.27 -4.08 18.68
CA GLY A 224 -60.26 -4.77 19.54
C GLY A 224 -59.77 -5.36 20.89
N ASP A 225 -59.97 -4.59 21.96
CA ASP A 225 -60.38 -4.93 23.36
C ASP A 225 -59.76 -6.00 24.32
N CYS A 226 -59.64 -5.55 25.59
CA CYS A 226 -59.71 -6.26 26.90
C CYS A 226 -58.55 -7.16 27.43
N LYS A 227 -58.31 -7.34 28.75
CA LYS A 227 -58.37 -6.47 29.98
C LYS A 227 -57.87 -7.26 31.25
N TYR A 228 -57.09 -6.62 32.15
CA TYR A 228 -56.71 -7.05 33.55
C TYR A 228 -55.90 -8.38 33.71
N GLU A 229 -55.20 -8.73 34.81
CA GLU A 229 -54.95 -8.18 36.17
C GLU A 229 -53.57 -8.72 36.68
N VAL A 230 -52.54 -7.94 37.03
CA VAL A 230 -52.14 -7.37 38.36
C VAL A 230 -51.92 -8.36 39.54
N GLN A 231 -50.64 -8.76 39.73
CA GLN A 231 -49.95 -9.10 41.01
C GLN A 231 -50.41 -10.36 41.82
N PRO A 232 -49.71 -10.76 42.92
CA PRO A 232 -48.31 -11.24 42.91
C PRO A 232 -48.13 -12.52 43.77
N LYS A 233 -46.94 -13.15 43.75
CA LYS A 233 -46.31 -13.85 44.91
C LYS A 233 -44.91 -14.40 44.60
N ASN A 234 -43.89 -13.80 45.20
CA ASN A 234 -42.67 -14.51 45.62
C ASN A 234 -42.99 -15.24 46.93
N PRO A 235 -42.38 -16.41 47.26
CA PRO A 235 -40.93 -16.48 47.46
C PRO A 235 -40.21 -17.81 47.11
N LYS A 236 -38.86 -17.75 47.11
CA LYS A 236 -37.86 -18.78 47.47
C LYS A 236 -38.23 -20.27 47.28
N ALA A 237 -37.52 -20.98 46.40
CA ALA A 237 -36.68 -22.14 46.79
C ALA A 237 -35.90 -22.78 45.62
N TRP A 238 -34.60 -23.04 45.88
CA TRP A 238 -33.84 -24.25 45.50
C TRP A 238 -33.51 -24.52 44.02
N SER A 239 -32.23 -24.28 43.71
CA SER A 239 -31.42 -25.20 42.90
C SER A 239 -30.22 -25.66 43.75
N PRO A 240 -29.92 -26.97 43.80
CA PRO A 240 -28.60 -27.41 44.25
C PRO A 240 -27.93 -28.49 43.36
N VAL A 241 -26.60 -28.34 43.21
CA VAL A 241 -25.58 -29.41 43.10
C VAL A 241 -25.55 -30.19 41.78
N HIS A 242 -24.65 -29.87 40.83
CA HIS A 242 -23.16 -29.98 40.81
C HIS A 242 -22.62 -31.36 40.38
N SER A 243 -21.68 -31.33 39.43
CA SER A 243 -20.35 -31.86 39.69
C SER A 243 -19.27 -30.96 39.12
N VAL A 244 -18.32 -30.67 40.00
CA VAL A 244 -16.99 -30.05 39.85
C VAL A 244 -16.25 -30.33 38.52
N GLY A 245 -15.40 -29.44 38.02
CA GLY A 245 -15.10 -28.09 38.48
C GLY A 245 -13.78 -27.53 37.92
N SER A 246 -13.72 -26.21 37.70
CA SER A 246 -12.46 -25.45 37.60
C SER A 246 -12.71 -23.99 37.98
N ILE A 247 -12.70 -23.71 39.28
CA ILE A 247 -12.51 -22.36 39.79
C ILE A 247 -11.03 -22.04 39.66
N VAL A 248 -10.67 -21.02 38.88
CA VAL A 248 -10.13 -19.74 39.38
C VAL A 248 -10.47 -18.69 38.34
N GLY A 249 -11.23 -17.66 38.73
CA GLY A 249 -11.29 -16.43 37.98
C GLY A 249 -10.19 -15.50 38.44
N THR A 250 -9.46 -14.91 37.50
CA THR A 250 -8.83 -13.60 37.69
C THR A 250 -9.52 -12.64 36.72
N GLU A 251 -10.18 -11.63 37.27
CA GLU A 251 -10.66 -10.50 36.48
C GLU A 251 -9.44 -9.85 35.83
N ALA A 252 -9.43 -9.78 34.50
CA ALA A 252 -8.32 -9.20 33.76
C ALA A 252 -8.34 -7.68 33.94
N HIS A 253 -7.60 -7.20 34.95
CA HIS A 253 -7.24 -5.79 35.06
C HIS A 253 -6.56 -5.34 33.75
N PRO A 254 -6.90 -4.17 33.18
CA PRO A 254 -6.39 -3.71 31.89
C PRO A 254 -4.88 -3.36 31.86
N GLU A 255 -4.12 -3.72 32.90
CA GLU A 255 -2.71 -3.33 33.11
C GLU A 255 -1.77 -4.54 33.32
N THR A 256 -2.25 -5.80 33.19
CA THR A 256 -1.44 -6.99 33.54
C THR A 256 -0.99 -7.88 32.37
N ASP A 257 -1.15 -7.45 31.12
CA ASP A 257 -0.63 -8.18 29.95
C ASP A 257 0.43 -7.39 29.16
N GLU A 258 1.44 -6.85 29.87
CA GLU A 258 2.66 -6.30 29.26
C GLU A 258 3.39 -7.31 28.36
N SER A 259 3.13 -8.62 28.53
CA SER A 259 3.76 -9.71 27.78
C SER A 259 3.38 -9.76 26.30
N VAL A 260 2.24 -9.17 25.91
CA VAL A 260 1.82 -9.04 24.50
C VAL A 260 2.56 -7.89 23.79
N TRP A 261 3.03 -6.88 24.54
CA TRP A 261 3.46 -5.58 24.01
C TRP A 261 4.98 -5.37 23.93
N SER A 262 5.78 -6.44 24.00
CA SER A 262 7.22 -6.34 23.68
C SER A 262 7.41 -5.76 22.27
N GLU A 263 8.43 -4.92 22.05
CA GLU A 263 8.64 -4.31 20.72
C GLU A 263 8.90 -5.34 19.61
N SER A 264 9.35 -6.56 19.96
CA SER A 264 9.44 -7.70 19.03
C SER A 264 8.09 -8.12 18.42
N SER A 265 6.96 -7.72 19.03
CA SER A 265 5.60 -7.94 18.51
C SER A 265 5.24 -7.02 17.34
N ARG A 266 5.93 -5.88 17.16
CA ARG A 266 5.64 -4.88 16.10
C ARG A 266 5.81 -5.44 14.68
N ASP A 267 6.64 -6.46 14.50
CA ASP A 267 6.84 -7.11 13.19
C ASP A 267 5.86 -8.23 12.87
N SER A 268 5.24 -8.85 13.88
CA SER A 268 4.34 -10.00 13.67
C SER A 268 2.94 -9.64 13.12
N CYS A 269 2.57 -8.35 13.12
CA CYS A 269 1.21 -7.91 12.79
C CYS A 269 1.00 -7.59 11.29
N ILE A 270 2.06 -7.42 10.50
CA ILE A 270 2.02 -6.69 9.23
C ILE A 270 3.00 -7.28 8.18
N PHE A 271 2.42 -7.67 7.03
CA PHE A 271 3.01 -8.09 5.74
C PHE A 271 4.23 -9.02 5.69
N THR A 272 4.01 -10.20 5.10
CA THR A 272 4.96 -11.06 4.34
C THR A 272 6.45 -10.69 4.42
N GLU A 273 7.22 -11.46 5.19
CA GLU A 273 8.63 -11.64 4.88
C GLU A 273 8.73 -12.32 3.49
N ASP A 274 9.64 -11.82 2.63
CA ASP A 274 9.74 -12.21 1.21
C ASP A 274 10.16 -13.69 0.99
N GLU A 275 10.40 -14.47 2.05
CA GLU A 275 11.09 -15.77 2.00
C GLU A 275 10.20 -16.99 1.65
N GLU A 276 8.87 -16.93 1.83
CA GLU A 276 7.95 -18.04 1.51
C GLU A 276 7.02 -17.78 0.31
N LEU A 277 7.54 -17.14 -0.75
CA LEU A 277 6.82 -16.99 -2.02
C LEU A 277 6.78 -18.31 -2.84
N GLY A 278 5.87 -19.18 -2.39
CA GLY A 278 5.34 -20.31 -3.15
C GLY A 278 3.81 -20.35 -3.08
N TRP A 279 3.19 -20.25 -4.26
CA TRP A 279 1.86 -20.75 -4.65
C TRP A 279 0.60 -19.88 -4.57
N ALA A 280 -0.16 -20.03 -5.67
CA ALA A 280 -1.62 -19.94 -5.85
C ALA A 280 -2.30 -18.56 -5.87
N GLU A 281 -2.50 -18.07 -7.09
CA GLU A 281 -3.59 -17.15 -7.46
C GLU A 281 -4.95 -17.84 -7.28
N TYR A 282 -5.99 -17.09 -6.87
CA TYR A 282 -7.36 -17.59 -6.80
C TYR A 282 -8.38 -16.49 -7.14
N ASP A 283 -8.98 -16.61 -8.32
CA ASP A 283 -10.34 -16.12 -8.59
C ASP A 283 -11.36 -17.06 -7.94
N ALA A 284 -12.51 -16.53 -7.54
CA ALA A 284 -13.56 -17.31 -6.88
C ALA A 284 -14.27 -18.26 -7.89
N PRO A 285 -14.17 -19.59 -7.73
CA PRO A 285 -14.77 -20.53 -8.68
C PRO A 285 -16.28 -20.64 -8.46
N TRP A 286 -17.08 -20.09 -9.37
CA TRP A 286 -18.55 -20.19 -9.29
C TRP A 286 -19.00 -21.64 -9.47
N SER A 287 -20.04 -22.02 -8.73
CA SER A 287 -20.58 -23.38 -8.71
C SER A 287 -22.05 -23.48 -9.06
N TRP A 288 -22.82 -22.38 -8.97
CA TRP A 288 -24.24 -22.33 -9.31
C TRP A 288 -24.67 -20.92 -9.76
N VAL A 289 -25.67 -20.84 -10.64
CA VAL A 289 -26.32 -19.59 -11.06
C VAL A 289 -27.83 -19.79 -11.20
N GLU A 290 -28.64 -18.86 -10.67
CA GLU A 290 -30.09 -18.81 -10.93
C GLU A 290 -30.53 -17.42 -11.37
N ALA A 291 -31.30 -17.37 -12.47
CA ALA A 291 -31.75 -16.13 -13.09
C ALA A 291 -33.29 -15.97 -13.08
N GLY A 292 -34.04 -16.89 -12.46
CA GLY A 292 -35.51 -16.99 -12.57
C GLY A 292 -36.33 -15.78 -12.09
N THR A 293 -35.73 -14.82 -11.39
CA THR A 293 -36.36 -13.53 -11.00
C THR A 293 -35.70 -12.31 -11.63
N CYS A 294 -34.64 -12.49 -12.43
CA CYS A 294 -33.90 -11.41 -13.05
C CYS A 294 -34.60 -10.97 -14.36
N LEU A 295 -34.81 -9.67 -14.51
CA LEU A 295 -35.32 -9.04 -15.73
C LEU A 295 -34.32 -7.97 -16.18
N PRO A 296 -33.22 -8.34 -16.83
CA PRO A 296 -32.22 -7.36 -17.26
C PRO A 296 -32.78 -6.52 -18.40
N GLU A 297 -32.78 -5.19 -18.23
CA GLU A 297 -33.07 -4.26 -19.31
C GLU A 297 -31.84 -4.16 -20.23
N LEU A 298 -31.94 -4.70 -21.45
CA LEU A 298 -30.84 -4.73 -22.42
C LEU A 298 -30.32 -3.33 -22.82
N ASN A 299 -31.09 -2.28 -22.57
CA ASN A 299 -30.73 -0.88 -22.84
C ASN A 299 -30.08 -0.17 -21.63
N GLN A 300 -30.06 -0.78 -20.44
CA GLN A 300 -29.50 -0.23 -19.20
C GLN A 300 -28.76 -1.32 -18.41
N LEU A 301 -27.80 -1.99 -19.06
CA LEU A 301 -27.00 -3.03 -18.41
C LEU A 301 -25.98 -2.42 -17.43
N PRO A 302 -25.87 -2.92 -16.19
CA PRO A 302 -24.86 -2.48 -15.23
C PRO A 302 -23.42 -2.69 -15.72
N ASN A 303 -22.47 -1.88 -15.21
CA ASN A 303 -21.07 -1.83 -15.64
C ASN A 303 -20.29 -3.17 -15.55
N TRP A 304 -20.83 -4.18 -14.88
CA TRP A 304 -20.26 -5.55 -14.80
C TRP A 304 -20.70 -6.48 -15.94
N PHE A 305 -21.60 -6.01 -16.83
CA PHE A 305 -21.92 -6.61 -18.13
C PHE A 305 -21.07 -6.05 -19.28
N SER A 306 -20.38 -4.91 -19.07
CA SER A 306 -19.48 -4.31 -20.06
C SER A 306 -18.04 -4.77 -19.88
N ASP A 307 -17.36 -5.03 -21.00
CA ASP A 307 -15.90 -5.06 -21.01
C ASP A 307 -15.39 -3.66 -20.69
N SER A 308 -14.52 -3.53 -19.69
CA SER A 308 -13.81 -2.29 -19.37
C SER A 308 -12.69 -2.03 -20.40
N SER A 309 -13.09 -1.83 -21.66
CA SER A 309 -12.20 -1.48 -22.76
C SER A 309 -12.90 -0.56 -23.76
N CYS A 310 -12.53 0.73 -23.71
CA CYS A 310 -12.82 1.81 -24.65
C CYS A 310 -14.26 2.34 -24.85
N GLY A 311 -14.35 3.68 -24.91
CA GLY A 311 -15.21 4.38 -25.87
C GLY A 311 -16.32 5.25 -25.27
N ALA A 312 -17.41 4.61 -24.85
CA ALA A 312 -18.74 5.25 -24.87
C ALA A 312 -18.91 6.48 -23.95
N MET A 313 -18.27 6.53 -22.77
CA MET A 313 -18.40 7.71 -21.90
C MET A 313 -17.52 8.90 -22.34
N GLN A 314 -16.52 8.69 -23.19
CA GLN A 314 -15.60 9.76 -23.59
C GLN A 314 -16.13 10.58 -24.77
N GLU A 315 -16.90 9.95 -25.68
CA GLU A 315 -17.59 10.65 -26.78
C GLU A 315 -18.62 11.70 -26.27
N GLU A 316 -19.19 11.51 -25.07
CA GLU A 316 -20.15 12.46 -24.48
C GLU A 316 -19.49 13.73 -23.91
N PHE A 317 -18.20 13.67 -23.56
CA PHE A 317 -17.41 14.83 -23.11
C PHE A 317 -16.75 15.57 -24.27
N GLU A 318 -16.33 14.88 -25.34
CA GLU A 318 -15.64 15.49 -26.49
C GLU A 318 -16.57 16.14 -27.54
N HIS A 319 -17.88 16.20 -27.27
CA HIS A 319 -18.85 16.76 -28.20
C HIS A 319 -18.53 18.23 -28.60
N PRO A 320 -18.47 18.57 -29.91
CA PRO A 320 -18.01 19.89 -30.37
C PRO A 320 -18.79 21.10 -29.82
N TRP A 321 -20.08 20.93 -29.53
CA TRP A 321 -20.91 22.00 -28.95
C TRP A 321 -20.51 22.31 -27.50
N ARG A 322 -19.99 21.32 -26.76
CA ARG A 322 -19.59 21.42 -25.36
C ARG A 322 -18.24 22.14 -25.23
N ASN A 323 -17.28 21.77 -26.08
CA ASN A 323 -16.01 22.49 -26.22
C ASN A 323 -16.24 23.96 -26.62
N LYS A 324 -17.16 24.21 -27.57
CA LYS A 324 -17.54 25.57 -27.95
C LYS A 324 -18.12 26.39 -26.79
N ILE A 325 -18.98 25.81 -25.95
CA ILE A 325 -19.48 26.49 -24.74
C ILE A 325 -18.35 26.77 -23.74
N LEU A 326 -17.39 25.85 -23.60
CA LEU A 326 -16.23 26.03 -22.73
C LEU A 326 -15.34 27.18 -23.21
N ASP A 327 -15.12 27.29 -24.51
CA ASP A 327 -14.32 28.37 -25.10
C ASP A 327 -15.07 29.70 -25.14
N ASP A 328 -16.40 29.69 -25.37
CA ASP A 328 -17.26 30.87 -25.20
C ASP A 328 -17.29 31.35 -23.73
N LEU A 329 -17.16 30.45 -22.74
CA LEU A 329 -17.02 30.78 -21.32
C LEU A 329 -15.63 31.35 -20.99
N LYS A 330 -14.55 30.75 -21.50
CA LYS A 330 -13.19 31.30 -21.36
C LYS A 330 -13.10 32.71 -21.97
N ALA A 331 -13.67 32.91 -23.17
CA ALA A 331 -13.69 34.21 -23.84
C ALA A 331 -14.55 35.27 -23.13
N ARG A 332 -15.46 34.88 -22.22
CA ARG A 332 -16.23 35.79 -21.36
C ARG A 332 -15.50 36.22 -20.09
N VAL A 333 -14.37 35.59 -19.75
CA VAL A 333 -13.50 36.01 -18.65
C VAL A 333 -12.35 36.84 -19.25
N PRO A 334 -12.30 38.16 -19.05
CA PRO A 334 -11.14 38.95 -19.44
C PRO A 334 -9.91 38.46 -18.68
N ASN A 335 -8.74 38.43 -19.33
CA ASN A 335 -7.48 38.06 -18.69
C ASN A 335 -7.32 38.79 -17.34
N LYS A 336 -7.05 38.03 -16.27
CA LYS A 336 -6.74 38.57 -14.94
C LYS A 336 -5.33 39.19 -14.93
N GLU A 337 -5.21 40.38 -15.49
CA GLU A 337 -4.11 41.33 -15.25
C GLU A 337 -4.62 42.62 -14.57
N LEU A 338 -5.93 42.71 -14.32
CA LEU A 338 -6.60 43.85 -13.70
C LEU A 338 -6.53 43.88 -12.16
N PHE A 339 -5.89 42.88 -11.53
CA PHE A 339 -5.85 42.72 -10.07
C PHE A 339 -4.46 42.77 -9.46
N ASP A 340 -3.38 42.78 -10.25
CA ASP A 340 -1.99 42.83 -9.76
C ASP A 340 -1.63 44.17 -9.08
N ILE A 341 -2.51 45.17 -9.19
CA ILE A 341 -2.40 46.49 -8.56
C ILE A 341 -3.09 46.55 -7.19
N TYR A 342 -3.79 45.50 -6.79
CA TYR A 342 -4.40 45.37 -5.47
C TYR A 342 -3.56 44.41 -4.64
N GLU A 343 -3.23 44.80 -3.40
CA GLU A 343 -2.70 43.84 -2.43
C GLU A 343 -3.70 42.67 -2.29
N PRO A 344 -3.22 41.41 -2.22
CA PRO A 344 -4.09 40.27 -1.99
C PRO A 344 -4.99 40.55 -0.79
N ALA A 345 -6.30 40.40 -0.95
CA ALA A 345 -7.23 40.58 0.16
C ALA A 345 -6.87 39.55 1.24
N VAL A 346 -6.19 40.01 2.29
CA VAL A 346 -5.74 39.16 3.39
C VAL A 346 -6.98 38.66 4.09
N ASP A 347 -7.36 37.42 3.79
CA ASP A 347 -8.50 36.78 4.41
C ASP A 347 -8.14 36.53 5.88
N VAL A 348 -8.69 37.34 6.78
CA VAL A 348 -8.33 37.34 8.22
C VAL A 348 -9.04 36.18 8.94
N THR A 349 -9.13 35.02 8.27
CA THR A 349 -9.76 33.81 8.78
C THR A 349 -8.80 33.05 9.69
N SER A 350 -8.62 33.55 10.91
CA SER A 350 -8.09 32.71 11.98
C SER A 350 -9.11 31.63 12.34
N TRP A 351 -8.68 30.38 12.43
CA TRP A 351 -9.53 29.28 12.87
C TRP A 351 -8.79 28.41 13.89
N MET A 352 -9.57 27.73 14.74
CA MET A 352 -9.06 26.89 15.80
C MET A 352 -9.86 25.60 15.87
N HIS A 353 -9.18 24.46 15.75
CA HIS A 353 -9.76 23.12 15.86
C HIS A 353 -9.30 22.47 17.17
N LYS A 354 -10.22 21.83 17.89
CA LYS A 354 -9.97 21.24 19.22
C LYS A 354 -10.51 19.83 19.29
N GLY A 355 -9.79 18.95 19.98
CA GLY A 355 -10.17 17.55 20.12
C GLY A 355 -9.45 16.86 21.27
N GLU A 356 -10.02 15.76 21.75
CA GLU A 356 -9.46 14.92 22.81
C GLU A 356 -8.63 13.77 22.20
N ALA A 357 -7.45 13.53 22.77
CA ALA A 357 -6.56 12.45 22.37
C ALA A 357 -5.72 11.98 23.57
N ARG A 358 -4.87 10.99 23.37
CA ARG A 358 -3.81 10.62 24.32
C ARG A 358 -2.45 10.82 23.66
N VAL A 359 -1.53 11.49 24.32
CA VAL A 359 -0.19 11.80 23.79
C VAL A 359 0.89 10.94 24.44
N ASN A 360 1.89 10.57 23.63
CA ASN A 360 3.19 10.09 24.09
C ASN A 360 4.29 11.03 23.56
N LEU A 361 5.05 11.61 24.50
CA LEU A 361 6.14 12.58 24.26
C LEU A 361 7.53 11.95 24.49
N GLY A 362 7.74 10.72 24.01
CA GLY A 362 8.99 9.97 24.20
C GLY A 362 9.07 9.15 25.49
N GLY A 363 7.93 8.87 26.12
CA GLY A 363 7.79 7.98 27.27
C GLY A 363 7.25 6.60 26.88
N ILE A 364 6.98 5.76 27.88
CA ILE A 364 6.31 4.45 27.67
C ILE A 364 4.79 4.58 27.81
N SER A 365 4.30 5.51 28.65
CA SER A 365 2.88 5.73 28.92
C SER A 365 2.26 6.80 28.01
N PHE A 366 0.97 6.60 27.71
CA PHE A 366 0.12 7.61 27.05
C PHE A 366 -0.64 8.41 28.10
N LEU A 367 -0.62 9.74 27.99
CA LEU A 367 -1.32 10.67 28.87
C LEU A 367 -2.50 11.32 28.16
N ASP A 368 -3.62 11.49 28.84
CA ASP A 368 -4.82 12.08 28.25
C ASP A 368 -4.62 13.59 28.06
N CYS A 369 -4.96 14.11 26.88
CA CYS A 369 -4.63 15.47 26.46
C CYS A 369 -5.72 16.11 25.58
N ILE A 370 -5.75 17.44 25.57
CA ILE A 370 -6.59 18.22 24.64
C ILE A 370 -5.66 18.85 23.59
N LEU A 371 -5.90 18.50 22.34
CA LEU A 371 -5.21 19.06 21.19
C LEU A 371 -5.89 20.36 20.75
N GLN A 372 -5.11 21.38 20.46
CA GLN A 372 -5.56 22.63 19.86
C GLN A 372 -4.67 22.96 18.67
N LEU A 373 -5.26 22.96 17.47
CA LEU A 373 -4.64 23.41 16.24
C LEU A 373 -5.17 24.81 15.93
N GLU A 374 -4.29 25.81 15.98
CA GLU A 374 -4.62 27.21 15.70
C GLU A 374 -3.94 27.65 14.41
N TRP A 375 -4.70 28.31 13.53
CA TRP A 375 -4.21 28.91 12.30
C TRP A 375 -4.50 30.41 12.31
N ILE A 376 -3.48 31.23 12.07
CA ILE A 376 -3.53 32.69 12.05
C ILE A 376 -2.76 33.18 10.82
N GLN A 377 -3.49 33.70 9.82
CA GLN A 377 -2.97 34.22 8.57
C GLN A 377 -2.12 33.20 7.78
N THR A 378 -0.80 33.23 7.95
CA THR A 378 0.20 32.35 7.31
C THR A 378 0.98 31.52 8.33
N THR A 379 0.58 31.53 9.59
CA THR A 379 1.24 30.81 10.68
C THR A 379 0.24 29.92 11.39
N GLY A 380 0.69 28.81 11.97
CA GLY A 380 -0.14 28.02 12.84
C GLY A 380 0.67 27.23 13.84
N THR A 381 0.02 26.86 14.94
CA THR A 381 0.61 26.19 16.09
C THR A 381 -0.23 24.99 16.48
N VAL A 382 0.44 23.91 16.88
CA VAL A 382 -0.21 22.77 17.54
C VAL A 382 0.17 22.85 19.01
N THR A 383 -0.83 23.01 19.86
CA THR A 383 -0.67 23.06 21.32
C THR A 383 -1.35 21.86 21.95
N ILE A 384 -0.58 21.13 22.76
CA ILE A 384 -1.01 19.93 23.48
C ILE A 384 -1.18 20.33 24.94
N LEU A 385 -2.43 20.37 25.39
CA LEU A 385 -2.79 20.68 26.76
C LEU A 385 -3.04 19.40 27.56
N ASN A 386 -2.83 19.46 28.87
CA ASN A 386 -3.23 18.41 29.80
C ASN A 386 -4.75 18.19 29.79
N SER A 387 -5.23 17.10 30.39
CA SER A 387 -6.67 16.79 30.51
C SER A 387 -7.49 17.86 31.24
N ASP A 388 -6.85 18.77 31.97
CA ASP A 388 -7.47 19.94 32.61
C ASP A 388 -7.73 21.13 31.67
N GLY A 389 -7.15 21.13 30.46
CA GLY A 389 -7.24 22.22 29.49
C GLY A 389 -6.58 23.54 29.93
N ALA A 390 -5.87 23.55 31.06
CA ALA A 390 -5.28 24.74 31.68
C ALA A 390 -3.74 24.74 31.59
N THR A 391 -3.10 23.56 31.57
CA THR A 391 -1.64 23.44 31.50
C THR A 391 -1.17 22.97 30.13
N THR A 392 -0.20 23.68 29.53
CA THR A 392 0.44 23.29 28.27
C THR A 392 1.52 22.24 28.53
N MET A 393 1.36 21.05 27.94
CA MET A 393 2.36 19.98 28.00
C MET A 393 3.44 20.16 26.94
N HIS A 394 3.04 20.54 25.73
CA HIS A 394 3.94 20.74 24.59
C HIS A 394 3.29 21.68 23.55
N SER A 395 4.10 22.41 22.79
CA SER A 395 3.61 23.25 21.68
C SER A 395 4.72 23.42 20.65
N PHE A 396 4.36 23.43 19.37
CA PHE A 396 5.27 23.59 18.23
C PHE A 396 4.57 24.27 17.05
N ALA A 397 5.36 24.87 16.16
CA ALA A 397 4.84 25.51 14.95
C ALA A 397 4.58 24.46 13.85
N LEU A 398 3.57 24.71 13.01
CA LEU A 398 3.29 23.86 11.84
C LEU A 398 4.45 23.84 10.81
N SER A 399 5.30 24.87 10.83
CA SER A 399 6.54 24.93 10.04
C SER A 399 7.54 23.85 10.43
N ASP A 400 7.47 23.35 11.66
CA ASP A 400 8.40 22.35 12.19
C ASP A 400 7.94 20.92 11.88
N ILE A 401 6.66 20.73 11.49
CA ILE A 401 6.12 19.44 11.08
C ILE A 401 6.69 19.06 9.71
N THR A 402 7.46 17.99 9.67
CA THR A 402 8.12 17.47 8.45
C THR A 402 7.38 16.28 7.85
N CYS A 403 6.70 15.48 8.67
CA CYS A 403 5.87 14.37 8.21
C CYS A 403 4.76 14.08 9.22
N VAL A 404 3.63 13.55 8.73
CA VAL A 404 2.49 13.09 9.53
C VAL A 404 2.16 11.67 9.06
N GLN A 405 2.51 10.66 9.85
CA GLN A 405 2.41 9.24 9.48
C GLN A 405 1.37 8.50 10.30
N LEU A 406 0.71 7.49 9.70
CA LEU A 406 -0.03 6.51 10.51
C LEU A 406 0.96 5.67 11.32
N ASN A 407 0.60 5.42 12.57
CA ASN A 407 1.31 4.49 13.47
C ASN A 407 0.32 3.60 14.22
N SER A 408 -0.84 3.34 13.62
CA SER A 408 -1.96 2.61 14.21
C SER A 408 -1.61 1.15 14.48
N GLU A 409 -2.03 0.68 15.66
CA GLU A 409 -1.98 -0.72 16.06
C GLU A 409 -3.40 -1.32 16.01
N PRO A 410 -3.57 -2.66 15.93
CA PRO A 410 -4.89 -3.28 15.83
C PRO A 410 -5.86 -2.90 16.97
N GLY A 411 -6.83 -2.02 16.67
CA GLY A 411 -7.76 -1.46 17.65
C GLY A 411 -7.22 -0.30 18.51
N SER A 412 -6.10 0.31 18.13
CA SER A 412 -5.57 1.57 18.69
C SER A 412 -5.20 2.52 17.54
N PRO A 413 -6.11 3.41 17.10
CA PRO A 413 -5.82 4.36 16.02
C PRO A 413 -4.80 5.39 16.51
N ARG A 414 -3.63 5.46 15.86
CA ARG A 414 -2.52 6.34 16.24
C ARG A 414 -1.88 7.06 15.06
N LEU A 415 -1.48 8.30 15.30
CA LEU A 415 -0.82 9.19 14.36
C LEU A 415 0.53 9.63 14.94
N ALA A 416 1.58 9.63 14.13
CA ALA A 416 2.90 10.14 14.49
C ALA A 416 3.15 11.47 13.76
N ILE A 417 3.54 12.50 14.50
CA ILE A 417 3.90 13.82 13.99
C ILE A 417 5.41 13.99 14.19
N HIS A 418 6.13 14.29 13.11
CA HIS A 418 7.59 14.36 13.10
C HIS A 418 8.05 15.81 13.09
N THR A 419 8.70 16.24 14.18
CA THR A 419 9.17 17.61 14.43
C THR A 419 10.65 17.60 14.82
N PRO A 420 11.58 17.28 13.89
CA PRO A 420 12.97 16.94 14.21
C PRO A 420 13.80 18.08 14.81
N ARG A 421 13.36 19.34 14.68
CA ARG A 421 14.00 20.49 15.37
C ARG A 421 13.62 20.62 16.85
N ASN A 422 12.52 19.99 17.27
CA ASN A 422 11.95 20.11 18.61
C ASN A 422 12.23 18.84 19.43
N TYR A 423 12.14 18.96 20.75
CA TYR A 423 12.25 17.82 21.67
C TYR A 423 10.92 17.61 22.42
N PRO A 424 10.28 16.43 22.31
CA PRO A 424 10.69 15.25 21.53
C PRO A 424 10.58 15.45 20.01
N ALA A 425 11.43 14.76 19.26
CA ALA A 425 11.45 14.84 17.79
C ALA A 425 10.26 14.12 17.10
N ILE A 426 9.57 13.23 17.82
CA ILE A 426 8.35 12.55 17.35
C ILE A 426 7.31 12.64 18.47
N VAL A 427 6.12 13.10 18.11
CA VAL A 427 4.94 13.14 18.99
C VAL A 427 3.96 12.08 18.49
N ILE A 428 3.58 11.13 19.35
CA ILE A 428 2.61 10.08 18.99
C ILE A 428 1.28 10.39 19.67
N LEU A 429 0.22 10.48 18.87
CA LEU A 429 -1.15 10.70 19.30
C LEU A 429 -1.97 9.42 19.14
N GLN A 430 -2.80 9.11 20.12
CA GLN A 430 -3.78 8.03 20.08
C GLN A 430 -5.19 8.61 20.22
N PHE A 431 -6.10 8.21 19.32
CA PHE A 431 -7.48 8.67 19.29
C PHE A 431 -8.44 7.61 19.82
N SER A 432 -9.68 8.00 20.11
CA SER A 432 -10.75 7.08 20.55
C SER A 432 -11.44 6.34 19.40
N SER A 433 -11.30 6.83 18.16
CA SER A 433 -11.86 6.21 16.94
C SER A 433 -11.02 6.52 15.69
N ASP A 434 -11.13 5.68 14.66
CA ASP A 434 -10.50 5.92 13.35
C ASP A 434 -11.00 7.23 12.70
N ALA A 435 -12.27 7.59 12.87
CA ALA A 435 -12.86 8.79 12.27
C ALA A 435 -12.20 10.09 12.77
N LEU A 436 -11.95 10.18 14.08
CA LEU A 436 -11.21 11.32 14.65
C LEU A 436 -9.75 11.34 14.20
N LEU A 437 -9.11 10.18 14.04
CA LEU A 437 -7.77 10.10 13.49
C LEU A 437 -7.72 10.63 12.05
N GLU A 438 -8.69 10.25 11.20
CA GLU A 438 -8.77 10.70 9.80
C GLU A 438 -9.03 12.20 9.71
N GLU A 439 -9.92 12.75 10.54
CA GLU A 439 -10.17 14.19 10.67
C GLU A 439 -8.89 14.96 11.02
N TRP A 440 -8.17 14.55 12.07
CA TRP A 440 -6.92 15.19 12.49
C TRP A 440 -5.79 15.04 11.47
N GLN A 441 -5.66 13.88 10.83
CA GLN A 441 -4.71 13.66 9.74
C GLN A 441 -4.99 14.60 8.56
N THR A 442 -6.26 14.73 8.17
CA THR A 442 -6.71 15.63 7.09
C THR A 442 -6.37 17.08 7.40
N HIS A 443 -6.69 17.56 8.61
CA HIS A 443 -6.44 18.94 9.01
C HIS A 443 -4.93 19.24 9.10
N LEU A 444 -4.13 18.37 9.70
CA LEU A 444 -2.68 18.56 9.81
C LEU A 444 -2.00 18.56 8.44
N ALA A 445 -2.29 17.57 7.58
CA ALA A 445 -1.68 17.46 6.25
C ALA A 445 -2.01 18.68 5.38
N SER A 446 -3.30 19.01 5.22
CA SER A 446 -3.74 20.11 4.35
C SER A 446 -3.29 21.49 4.84
N THR A 447 -3.16 21.70 6.15
CA THR A 447 -2.63 22.95 6.70
C THR A 447 -1.11 23.05 6.50
N CYS A 448 -0.38 21.93 6.60
CA CYS A 448 1.05 21.89 6.32
C CYS A 448 1.39 22.06 4.82
N GLU A 449 0.53 21.62 3.91
CA GLU A 449 0.64 21.86 2.47
C GLU A 449 0.43 23.35 2.14
N LYS A 450 -0.67 23.95 2.66
CA LYS A 450 -0.97 25.39 2.50
C LYS A 450 0.14 26.29 3.04
N LEU A 451 0.73 25.93 4.19
CA LEU A 451 1.83 26.68 4.81
C LEU A 451 3.09 26.76 3.93
N ARG A 452 3.31 25.78 3.06
CA ARG A 452 4.53 25.65 2.23
C ARG A 452 4.31 26.01 0.77
N ASP A 453 3.10 26.43 0.41
CA ASP A 453 2.66 26.69 -0.97
C ASP A 453 2.88 25.48 -1.91
N ILE A 454 2.60 24.27 -1.39
CA ILE A 454 2.72 23.02 -2.15
C ILE A 454 1.32 22.59 -2.61
N GLN A 455 1.00 22.86 -3.88
CA GLN A 455 -0.25 22.45 -4.53
C GLN A 455 0.02 21.80 -5.90
N GLY A 456 -0.98 21.10 -6.43
CA GLY A 456 -0.89 20.48 -7.76
C GLY A 456 -0.11 19.15 -7.80
N LYS A 457 0.30 18.78 -9.02
CA LYS A 457 1.08 17.57 -9.33
C LYS A 457 2.53 17.71 -8.84
N PRO A 458 3.08 16.75 -8.08
CA PRO A 458 4.52 16.63 -7.84
C PRO A 458 5.37 16.71 -9.11
N SER A 459 6.54 17.32 -9.00
CA SER A 459 7.54 17.41 -10.07
C SER A 459 8.08 16.04 -10.51
N ASP A 460 8.63 15.99 -11.72
CA ASP A 460 9.20 14.76 -12.28
C ASP A 460 10.53 14.35 -11.58
N ASP A 461 11.16 15.28 -10.84
CA ASP A 461 12.35 15.06 -10.01
C ASP A 461 12.02 14.56 -8.58
N SER A 462 10.74 14.34 -8.26
CA SER A 462 10.28 14.03 -6.89
C SER A 462 10.76 12.67 -6.35
N ILE A 463 11.07 12.61 -5.05
CA ILE A 463 11.35 11.36 -4.33
C ILE A 463 10.04 10.79 -3.78
N TRP A 464 9.82 9.49 -3.99
CA TRP A 464 8.62 8.79 -3.51
C TRP A 464 8.98 7.73 -2.47
N ALA A 465 8.16 7.60 -1.43
CA ALA A 465 8.34 6.61 -0.37
C ALA A 465 6.99 6.05 0.11
N VAL A 466 7.01 4.84 0.67
CA VAL A 466 5.82 4.19 1.27
C VAL A 466 6.11 3.66 2.66
N THR A 467 5.10 3.69 3.52
CA THR A 467 5.16 3.18 4.91
C THR A 467 4.85 1.69 4.98
N LYS A 468 5.16 1.10 6.14
CA LYS A 468 4.78 -0.28 6.50
C LYS A 468 3.25 -0.47 6.59
N LEU A 469 2.48 0.61 6.71
CA LEU A 469 1.00 0.63 6.67
C LEU A 469 0.43 0.92 5.28
N GLY A 470 1.29 1.08 4.27
CA GLY A 470 0.90 1.30 2.87
C GLY A 470 0.60 2.75 2.49
N ASP A 471 0.81 3.72 3.40
CA ASP A 471 0.68 5.15 3.09
C ASP A 471 1.76 5.57 2.09
N ILE A 472 1.39 6.47 1.18
CA ILE A 472 2.27 6.97 0.12
C ILE A 472 2.68 8.40 0.45
N PHE A 473 3.97 8.68 0.38
CA PHE A 473 4.53 10.01 0.56
C PHE A 473 5.41 10.40 -0.63
N VAL A 474 5.45 11.70 -0.90
CA VAL A 474 6.28 12.33 -1.92
C VAL A 474 6.98 13.56 -1.33
N TRP A 475 8.24 13.75 -1.69
CA TRP A 475 8.98 14.99 -1.47
C TRP A 475 9.33 15.60 -2.83
N ASP A 476 8.97 16.87 -3.00
CA ASP A 476 9.22 17.62 -4.23
C ASP A 476 10.40 18.60 -4.03
N PRO A 477 11.52 18.45 -4.76
CA PRO A 477 12.68 19.33 -4.63
C PRO A 477 12.40 20.78 -5.08
N SER A 478 11.40 21.02 -5.94
CA SER A 478 11.14 22.34 -6.55
C SER A 478 10.89 23.44 -5.52
N ASN A 479 10.25 23.08 -4.41
CA ASN A 479 9.97 24.01 -3.31
C ASN A 479 11.25 24.37 -2.53
N LEU A 480 12.14 23.40 -2.26
CA LEU A 480 13.44 23.69 -1.65
C LEU A 480 14.31 24.51 -2.61
N GLU A 481 14.22 24.23 -3.90
CA GLU A 481 14.98 24.89 -4.95
C GLU A 481 14.68 26.39 -5.01
N SER A 482 13.40 26.78 -5.06
CA SER A 482 12.98 28.19 -5.14
C SER A 482 13.42 29.03 -3.93
N HIS A 483 13.62 28.41 -2.77
CA HIS A 483 14.10 29.08 -1.56
C HIS A 483 15.65 29.18 -1.48
N GLN A 484 16.38 28.26 -2.11
CA GLN A 484 17.84 28.19 -2.08
C GLN A 484 18.54 28.83 -3.28
N LEU A 485 17.96 28.74 -4.47
CA LEU A 485 18.53 29.26 -5.71
C LEU A 485 18.60 30.79 -5.63
N ARG A 486 19.76 31.37 -5.94
CA ARG A 486 20.00 32.82 -5.96
C ARG A 486 20.85 33.20 -7.16
N GLU A 487 20.99 34.50 -7.37
CA GLU A 487 21.84 35.11 -8.39
C GLU A 487 23.22 34.41 -8.47
N ASP A 488 23.69 34.21 -9.72
CA ASP A 488 24.88 33.44 -10.13
C ASP A 488 24.74 31.89 -10.24
N ASP A 489 23.54 31.33 -10.39
CA ASP A 489 23.29 29.86 -10.56
C ASP A 489 23.81 28.96 -9.41
N PHE A 490 23.96 29.52 -8.19
CA PHE A 490 24.34 28.76 -7.00
C PHE A 490 23.18 28.61 -6.01
N TYR A 491 23.10 27.44 -5.38
CA TYR A 491 22.26 27.20 -4.21
C TYR A 491 22.94 27.73 -2.96
N ILE A 492 22.26 28.58 -2.20
CA ILE A 492 22.86 29.33 -1.08
C ILE A 492 22.15 29.07 0.25
N GLN A 493 22.82 28.34 1.14
CA GLN A 493 22.41 28.18 2.55
C GLN A 493 23.18 29.18 3.43
N LYS A 494 22.48 29.82 4.38
CA LYS A 494 23.04 30.83 5.28
C LYS A 494 22.77 30.42 6.72
N PHE A 495 23.82 30.29 7.52
CA PHE A 495 23.71 30.04 8.95
C PHE A 495 24.07 31.30 9.72
N ASP A 496 23.15 31.73 10.58
CA ASP A 496 23.48 32.68 11.64
C ASP A 496 24.24 31.95 12.75
N LEU A 497 25.43 32.47 13.06
CA LEU A 497 26.30 31.98 14.12
C LEU A 497 26.49 33.02 15.23
N SER A 498 25.86 34.19 15.10
CA SER A 498 25.93 35.25 16.10
C SER A 498 25.43 34.74 17.46
N GLY A 499 26.12 35.15 18.53
CA GLY A 499 25.86 34.68 19.89
C GLY A 499 26.27 33.23 20.20
N LYS A 500 26.75 32.43 19.24
CA LYS A 500 27.25 31.06 19.50
C LYS A 500 28.71 31.10 19.93
N GLU A 501 29.04 30.42 21.02
CA GLU A 501 30.41 30.26 21.51
C GLU A 501 31.08 29.00 20.96
N CYS A 502 32.37 29.06 20.64
CA CYS A 502 33.13 27.89 20.21
C CYS A 502 33.41 26.92 21.39
N PRO A 503 33.38 25.58 21.17
CA PRO A 503 33.38 24.90 19.87
C PRO A 503 32.00 24.78 19.21
N ILE A 504 31.96 24.94 17.89
CA ILE A 504 30.73 24.84 17.07
C ILE A 504 30.97 23.82 15.96
N LYS A 505 30.01 22.92 15.76
CA LYS A 505 29.93 22.05 14.57
C LYS A 505 28.72 22.45 13.71
N VAL A 506 28.90 22.48 12.40
CA VAL A 506 27.85 22.72 11.40
C VAL A 506 27.92 21.62 10.35
N ALA A 507 26.79 21.01 10.03
CA ALA A 507 26.70 20.01 8.97
C ALA A 507 26.85 20.68 7.59
N LEU A 508 27.62 20.04 6.71
CA LEU A 508 27.80 20.40 5.30
C LEU A 508 27.19 19.27 4.47
N HIS A 509 25.87 19.30 4.31
CA HIS A 509 25.08 18.19 3.76
C HIS A 509 25.47 17.75 2.34
N VAL A 510 25.98 18.68 1.52
CA VAL A 510 26.51 18.43 0.16
C VAL A 510 28.01 18.10 0.14
N GLY A 511 28.63 17.98 1.31
CA GLY A 511 30.09 17.96 1.46
C GLY A 511 30.73 19.27 0.97
N CYS A 512 31.96 19.18 0.48
CA CYS A 512 32.62 20.25 -0.27
C CYS A 512 32.92 19.78 -1.69
N ALA A 513 31.90 19.36 -2.44
CA ALA A 513 32.04 18.99 -3.85
C ALA A 513 32.76 20.11 -4.67
N PRO A 514 33.44 19.78 -5.79
CA PRO A 514 34.05 20.80 -6.64
C PRO A 514 33.05 21.88 -7.03
N GLY A 515 33.44 23.15 -6.87
CA GLY A 515 32.57 24.32 -7.05
C GLY A 515 31.91 24.84 -5.75
N THR A 516 31.87 24.06 -4.66
CA THR A 516 31.35 24.55 -3.36
C THR A 516 32.24 25.66 -2.79
N ILE A 517 31.63 26.75 -2.31
CA ILE A 517 32.32 27.88 -1.66
C ILE A 517 31.75 28.09 -0.26
N LEU A 518 32.62 28.01 0.75
CA LEU A 518 32.31 28.34 2.14
C LEU A 518 32.84 29.74 2.45
N THR A 519 31.98 30.64 2.94
CA THR A 519 32.39 31.95 3.47
C THR A 519 32.04 32.04 4.94
N LEU A 520 33.06 32.08 5.80
CA LEU A 520 32.94 32.26 7.25
C LEU A 520 33.37 33.69 7.61
N THR A 521 32.51 34.42 8.30
CA THR A 521 32.84 35.73 8.90
C THR A 521 32.72 35.66 10.41
N GLY A 522 33.66 36.28 11.13
CA GLY A 522 33.68 36.34 12.59
C GLY A 522 34.75 37.27 13.11
N CYS A 523 34.95 37.31 14.43
CA CYS A 523 36.03 38.04 15.10
C CYS A 523 36.94 37.09 15.89
N ILE A 524 38.23 37.44 15.99
CA ILE A 524 39.22 36.69 16.76
C ILE A 524 39.39 37.36 18.12
N GLY A 525 39.29 36.60 19.22
CA GLY A 525 39.49 37.14 20.56
C GLY A 525 40.94 37.61 20.80
N ASP A 526 41.13 38.69 21.55
CA ASP A 526 42.45 39.27 21.84
C ASP A 526 43.44 38.23 22.41
N GLU A 527 42.94 37.40 23.33
CA GLU A 527 43.65 36.32 24.00
C GLU A 527 43.75 35.01 23.18
N ALA A 528 43.54 35.07 21.86
CA ALA A 528 43.70 33.90 21.00
C ALA A 528 45.18 33.52 20.83
N ASN A 529 45.55 32.31 21.27
CA ASN A 529 46.90 31.75 21.03
C ASN A 529 46.92 30.79 19.84
N ARG A 530 45.85 30.00 19.69
CA ARG A 530 45.59 29.10 18.56
C ARG A 530 44.11 29.02 18.26
N LEU A 531 43.77 28.80 16.98
CA LEU A 531 42.41 28.53 16.49
C LEU A 531 42.41 27.25 15.67
N SER A 532 41.24 26.61 15.50
CA SER A 532 41.06 25.47 14.60
C SER A 532 39.81 25.68 13.77
N ILE A 533 39.95 25.54 12.45
CA ILE A 533 38.86 25.53 11.49
C ILE A 533 39.04 24.25 10.68
N ASN A 534 38.23 23.24 10.99
CA ASN A 534 38.34 21.91 10.41
C ASN A 534 37.18 21.65 9.44
N LEU A 535 37.49 21.12 8.26
CA LEU A 535 36.57 20.40 7.42
C LEU A 535 36.73 18.91 7.73
N GLU A 536 35.91 18.41 8.65
CA GLU A 536 35.92 17.04 9.16
C GLU A 536 35.09 16.13 8.25
N ALA A 537 35.53 14.90 8.10
CA ALA A 537 34.75 13.83 7.49
C ALA A 537 34.06 12.99 8.59
N PRO A 538 33.00 12.24 8.25
CA PRO A 538 32.34 11.35 9.21
C PRO A 538 33.34 10.41 9.90
N ILE A 539 33.10 10.12 11.17
CA ILE A 539 33.91 9.17 11.95
C ILE A 539 33.80 7.80 11.29
N THR A 540 34.94 7.18 11.01
CA THR A 540 35.00 5.84 10.45
C THR A 540 35.26 4.82 11.55
N TYR A 541 34.59 3.66 11.48
CA TYR A 541 34.64 2.65 12.55
C TYR A 541 35.37 1.39 12.05
N LYS A 542 36.48 1.02 12.70
CA LYS A 542 37.14 -0.28 12.46
C LYS A 542 36.86 -1.25 13.60
N SER A 543 36.33 -2.43 13.26
CA SER A 543 36.09 -3.50 14.24
C SER A 543 37.42 -4.12 14.68
N LYS A 544 37.64 -4.19 16.00
CA LYS A 544 38.82 -4.82 16.61
C LYS A 544 38.41 -5.56 17.89
N HIS A 545 38.39 -6.89 17.82
CA HIS A 545 38.07 -7.80 18.95
C HIS A 545 36.84 -7.38 19.79
N LYS A 546 35.64 -7.39 19.19
CA LYS A 546 34.35 -7.04 19.83
C LYS A 546 34.19 -5.57 20.28
N ALA A 547 35.18 -4.71 20.06
CA ALA A 547 35.06 -3.26 20.19
C ALA A 547 35.17 -2.58 18.82
N PHE A 548 34.59 -1.39 18.69
CA PHE A 548 34.85 -0.49 17.57
C PHE A 548 35.92 0.51 17.96
N ALA A 549 36.92 0.70 17.10
CA ALA A 549 37.83 1.83 17.18
C ALA A 549 37.26 2.96 16.32
N GLU A 550 37.00 4.11 16.95
CA GLU A 550 36.64 5.36 16.26
C GLU A 550 37.90 5.93 15.61
N LEU A 551 37.80 6.29 14.33
CA LEU A 551 38.88 6.85 13.55
C LEU A 551 38.40 8.16 12.92
N GLU A 552 38.90 9.26 13.48
CA GLU A 552 38.69 10.62 12.99
C GLU A 552 39.39 10.82 11.63
N ASN A 553 38.76 11.63 10.78
CA ASN A 553 39.30 12.02 9.48
C ASN A 553 39.03 13.52 9.26
N VAL A 554 40.04 14.25 8.79
CA VAL A 554 39.96 15.69 8.55
C VAL A 554 40.49 15.99 7.15
N CYS A 555 39.61 16.43 6.25
CA CYS A 555 39.96 16.73 4.87
C CYS A 555 40.82 17.99 4.76
N LEU A 556 40.55 19.00 5.59
CA LEU A 556 41.33 20.22 5.71
C LEU A 556 41.30 20.73 7.14
N HIS A 557 42.46 20.82 7.78
CA HIS A 557 42.67 21.48 9.07
C HIS A 557 43.37 22.81 8.83
N ILE A 558 42.74 23.93 9.20
CA ILE A 558 43.37 25.26 9.21
C ILE A 558 43.59 25.65 10.67
N ASN A 559 44.86 25.76 11.08
CA ASN A 559 45.25 26.05 12.45
C ASN A 559 46.19 27.27 12.54
N PRO A 560 45.62 28.49 12.62
CA PRO A 560 46.37 29.70 12.97
C PRO A 560 47.00 29.57 14.37
N ARG A 561 48.32 29.80 14.45
CA ARG A 561 49.11 29.84 15.68
C ARG A 561 49.77 31.22 15.80
N PHE A 562 49.24 32.08 16.67
CA PHE A 562 49.69 33.48 16.79
C PHE A 562 51.08 33.61 17.40
N PHE A 563 51.51 32.65 18.22
CA PHE A 563 52.87 32.62 18.76
C PHE A 563 53.92 32.22 17.69
N ASP A 564 53.60 31.23 16.86
CA ASP A 564 54.46 30.76 15.77
C ASP A 564 54.43 31.69 14.53
N ASN A 565 53.55 32.70 14.53
CA ASN A 565 53.24 33.59 13.41
C ASN A 565 52.95 32.87 12.08
N ALA A 566 52.26 31.72 12.16
CA ALA A 566 52.00 30.85 11.01
C ALA A 566 50.58 30.25 11.05
N VAL A 567 50.04 29.90 9.89
CA VAL A 567 48.85 29.07 9.74
C VAL A 567 49.27 27.68 9.29
N ILE A 568 49.10 26.70 10.16
CA ILE A 568 49.34 25.30 9.83
C ILE A 568 48.17 24.77 9.02
N ARG A 569 48.45 24.09 7.91
CA ARG A 569 47.48 23.37 7.10
C ARG A 569 47.83 21.90 7.04
N ASN A 570 46.86 21.02 7.27
CA ASN A 570 47.09 19.58 7.24
C ASN A 570 45.80 18.79 6.97
N SER A 571 45.95 17.48 6.78
CA SER A 571 44.87 16.48 6.77
C SER A 571 45.10 15.45 7.86
N MET A 572 44.03 14.80 8.30
CA MET A 572 44.10 13.63 9.17
C MET A 572 43.42 12.44 8.48
N SER A 573 44.11 11.31 8.41
CA SER A 573 43.57 10.04 7.92
C SER A 573 43.69 8.96 9.00
N GLU A 574 42.61 8.25 9.28
CA GLU A 574 42.53 7.20 10.31
C GLU A 574 43.11 7.59 11.68
N GLY A 575 42.80 8.79 12.16
CA GLY A 575 43.31 9.32 13.44
C GLY A 575 44.78 9.79 13.42
N LYS A 576 45.42 9.86 12.25
CA LYS A 576 46.83 10.29 12.10
C LYS A 576 46.95 11.53 11.24
N TRP A 577 47.70 12.51 11.72
CA TRP A 577 48.05 13.71 10.95
C TRP A 577 49.08 13.39 9.85
N ASP A 578 48.87 13.96 8.67
CA ASP A 578 49.80 13.89 7.54
C ASP A 578 50.90 14.97 7.66
N ALA A 579 51.63 15.26 6.57
CA ALA A 579 52.67 16.28 6.55
C ALA A 579 52.08 17.71 6.64
N GLU A 580 52.53 18.51 7.62
CA GLU A 580 52.11 19.91 7.79
C GLU A 580 52.62 20.83 6.67
N GLU A 581 51.74 21.69 6.14
CA GLU A 581 52.08 22.84 5.31
C GLU A 581 52.06 24.12 6.16
N ARG A 582 53.06 25.01 6.00
CA ARG A 582 53.29 26.15 6.90
C ARG A 582 53.54 27.51 6.21
N GLU A 583 53.54 27.52 4.87
CA GLU A 583 53.82 28.72 4.07
C GLU A 583 52.65 29.74 4.08
N GLY A 584 52.91 30.96 3.63
CA GLY A 584 51.93 32.06 3.56
C GLY A 584 51.93 33.03 4.76
N GLY A 585 52.47 32.62 5.93
CA GLY A 585 52.54 33.46 7.13
C GLY A 585 51.21 33.55 7.89
N MET A 586 50.97 34.67 8.59
CA MET A 586 49.76 34.91 9.37
C MET A 586 48.87 35.99 8.73
N PRO A 587 47.71 35.64 8.15
CA PRO A 587 46.75 36.59 7.59
C PRO A 587 45.69 37.06 8.60
N PHE A 588 45.67 36.48 9.81
CA PHE A 588 44.69 36.72 10.86
C PHE A 588 45.25 37.67 11.93
N LEU A 589 44.40 38.53 12.48
CA LEU A 589 44.77 39.50 13.53
C LEU A 589 43.90 39.32 14.78
N LYS A 590 44.52 39.38 15.96
CA LYS A 590 43.84 39.37 17.26
C LYS A 590 42.97 40.62 17.41
N GLY A 591 41.78 40.47 18.00
CA GLY A 591 40.83 41.57 18.23
C GLY A 591 40.16 42.10 16.95
N GLN A 592 40.36 41.46 15.80
CA GLN A 592 39.82 41.92 14.52
C GLN A 592 38.86 40.92 13.89
N GLU A 593 37.98 41.47 13.06
CA GLU A 593 37.13 40.69 12.17
C GLU A 593 37.95 40.02 11.06
N PHE A 594 37.48 38.85 10.64
CA PHE A 594 38.01 38.11 9.51
C PHE A 594 36.89 37.62 8.61
N ARG A 595 37.21 37.53 7.32
CA ARG A 595 36.41 36.88 6.28
C ARG A 595 37.27 35.79 5.65
N LEU A 596 36.99 34.54 6.02
CA LEU A 596 37.63 33.36 5.46
C LEU A 596 36.75 32.80 4.34
N LEU A 597 37.31 32.68 3.13
CA LEU A 597 36.68 32.00 2.01
C LEU A 597 37.47 30.74 1.69
N ILE A 598 36.78 29.60 1.59
CA ILE A 598 37.32 28.32 1.16
C ILE A 598 36.52 27.87 -0.07
N GLN A 599 37.16 27.80 -1.23
CA GLN A 599 36.58 27.29 -2.46
C GLN A 599 37.13 25.90 -2.77
N SER A 600 36.25 24.91 -2.91
CA SER A 600 36.62 23.58 -3.38
C SER A 600 36.76 23.62 -4.90
N THR A 601 37.90 23.17 -5.41
CA THR A 601 38.15 22.95 -6.85
C THR A 601 38.44 21.47 -7.10
N GLU A 602 38.60 21.06 -8.35
CA GLU A 602 38.88 19.64 -8.68
C GLU A 602 40.16 19.08 -8.02
N ASP A 603 41.19 19.91 -7.83
CA ASP A 603 42.51 19.47 -7.33
C ASP A 603 42.86 19.96 -5.92
N ALA A 604 42.25 21.05 -5.44
CA ALA A 604 42.62 21.72 -4.20
C ALA A 604 41.46 22.50 -3.54
N PHE A 605 41.62 22.78 -2.24
CA PHE A 605 40.95 23.90 -1.58
C PHE A 605 41.74 25.20 -1.83
N GLN A 606 41.12 26.18 -2.46
CA GLN A 606 41.62 27.56 -2.54
C GLN A 606 41.16 28.32 -1.29
N ILE A 607 42.10 28.98 -0.60
CA ILE A 607 41.84 29.66 0.67
C ILE A 607 42.19 31.13 0.53
N SER A 608 41.23 32.00 0.84
CA SER A 608 41.38 33.46 0.86
C SER A 608 40.97 34.02 2.22
N VAL A 609 41.69 35.04 2.69
CA VAL A 609 41.42 35.72 3.96
C VAL A 609 41.37 37.23 3.72
N ASN A 610 40.29 37.87 4.16
CA ASN A 610 40.03 39.30 3.97
C ASN A 610 40.19 39.73 2.50
N ASP A 611 39.51 38.96 1.63
CA ASP A 611 39.44 39.11 0.18
C ASP A 611 40.81 39.10 -0.56
N LYS A 612 41.84 38.55 0.08
CA LYS A 612 43.15 38.24 -0.53
C LYS A 612 43.38 36.74 -0.57
N GLU A 613 43.85 36.24 -1.71
CA GLU A 613 44.29 34.84 -1.82
C GLU A 613 45.43 34.59 -0.84
N PHE A 614 45.28 33.56 0.00
CA PHE A 614 46.26 33.18 1.01
C PHE A 614 47.10 31.99 0.54
N THR A 615 46.44 30.92 0.08
CA THR A 615 47.13 29.69 -0.37
C THR A 615 46.16 28.69 -1.04
N ARG A 616 46.72 27.66 -1.69
CA ARG A 616 46.01 26.42 -2.05
C ARG A 616 46.47 25.28 -1.13
N PHE A 617 45.56 24.37 -0.80
CA PHE A 617 45.85 23.10 -0.15
C PHE A 617 45.34 21.98 -1.05
N ARG A 618 46.24 21.13 -1.58
CA ARG A 618 45.87 20.04 -2.49
C ARG A 618 45.01 19.01 -1.78
N HIS A 619 43.98 18.47 -2.44
CA HIS A 619 43.13 17.44 -1.87
C HIS A 619 43.95 16.17 -1.55
N ARG A 620 43.95 15.78 -0.27
CA ARG A 620 44.58 14.55 0.24
C ARG A 620 43.54 13.47 0.61
N LEU A 621 42.34 13.91 0.97
CA LEU A 621 41.11 13.12 1.07
C LEU A 621 40.08 13.65 0.06
N SER A 622 39.06 12.86 -0.27
CA SER A 622 37.98 13.32 -1.18
C SER A 622 37.28 14.53 -0.58
N PRO A 623 37.13 15.64 -1.32
CA PRO A 623 36.48 16.85 -0.78
C PRO A 623 34.96 16.65 -0.61
N HIS A 624 34.37 15.68 -1.30
CA HIS A 624 33.00 15.19 -1.05
C HIS A 624 32.81 14.68 0.39
N SER A 625 33.87 14.14 1.01
CA SER A 625 33.83 13.64 2.39
C SER A 625 33.84 14.75 3.44
N ALA A 626 34.10 16.01 3.08
CA ALA A 626 34.15 17.15 3.99
C ALA A 626 32.73 17.60 4.40
N CYS A 627 32.08 16.82 5.26
CA CYS A 627 30.66 16.94 5.61
C CYS A 627 30.39 17.68 6.92
N ILE A 628 31.42 18.12 7.67
CA ILE A 628 31.27 18.86 8.93
C ILE A 628 32.27 20.01 8.98
N LEU A 629 31.80 21.24 9.20
CA LEU A 629 32.65 22.36 9.61
C LEU A 629 32.72 22.39 11.14
N HIS A 630 33.91 22.24 11.71
CA HIS A 630 34.15 22.35 13.15
C HIS A 630 35.09 23.51 13.47
N LEU A 631 34.57 24.47 14.25
CA LEU A 631 35.27 25.67 14.71
C LEU A 631 35.64 25.49 16.19
N SER A 632 36.89 25.75 16.56
CA SER A 632 37.32 25.77 17.97
C SER A 632 38.46 26.76 18.25
N GLY A 633 38.60 27.13 19.53
CA GLY A 633 39.51 28.20 19.98
C GLY A 633 38.77 29.52 20.24
N LYS A 634 39.52 30.56 20.63
CA LYS A 634 38.94 31.88 20.97
C LYS A 634 38.59 32.70 19.72
N MET A 635 37.50 32.36 19.07
CA MET A 635 36.86 33.15 18.01
C MET A 635 35.35 33.22 18.22
N GLN A 636 34.75 34.30 17.76
CA GLN A 636 33.31 34.51 17.72
C GLN A 636 32.86 34.52 16.26
N PRO A 637 32.35 33.41 15.71
CA PRO A 637 31.78 33.41 14.37
C PRO A 637 30.48 34.22 14.37
N PHE A 638 30.23 34.95 13.28
CA PHE A 638 29.00 35.72 13.09
C PHE A 638 28.08 35.03 12.08
N LYS A 639 28.65 34.50 11.00
CA LYS A 639 27.88 33.96 9.87
C LYS A 639 28.69 32.98 9.05
N LEU A 640 28.03 31.92 8.60
CA LEU A 640 28.51 31.02 7.55
C LEU A 640 27.58 31.12 6.34
N VAL A 641 28.15 31.21 5.15
CA VAL A 641 27.44 31.10 3.88
C VAL A 641 28.05 29.95 3.10
N ILE A 642 27.20 28.99 2.70
CA ILE A 642 27.54 27.91 1.78
C ILE A 642 26.94 28.29 0.43
N LYS A 643 27.76 28.42 -0.61
CA LYS A 643 27.32 28.36 -2.01
C LYS A 643 27.66 26.98 -2.57
N SER A 644 26.71 26.33 -3.23
CA SER A 644 26.86 24.99 -3.81
C SER A 644 26.35 24.97 -5.26
N PRO A 645 27.02 24.24 -6.19
CA PRO A 645 26.49 24.03 -7.55
C PRO A 645 25.35 23.00 -7.58
N VAL A 646 25.11 22.27 -6.47
CA VAL A 646 24.02 21.31 -6.30
C VAL A 646 23.14 21.68 -5.11
N ILE A 647 21.85 21.34 -5.17
CA ILE A 647 20.85 21.69 -4.16
C ILE A 647 21.24 21.16 -2.76
N ILE A 648 21.10 21.99 -1.73
CA ILE A 648 21.56 21.65 -0.37
C ILE A 648 20.41 21.02 0.40
N VAL A 649 20.26 19.70 0.23
CA VAL A 649 19.24 18.90 0.92
C VAL A 649 19.70 18.52 2.33
N ASP A 650 18.98 18.92 3.36
CA ASP A 650 19.05 18.33 4.72
C ASP A 650 17.91 17.30 4.86
N PRO A 651 18.20 15.99 5.03
CA PRO A 651 17.20 14.94 5.19
C PRO A 651 16.24 15.10 6.37
N LEU A 652 16.58 15.94 7.38
CA LEU A 652 15.69 16.27 8.50
C LEU A 652 14.76 17.45 8.21
N GLU A 653 15.03 18.27 7.20
CA GLU A 653 14.19 19.43 6.85
C GLU A 653 13.16 19.11 5.75
N LEU A 654 13.19 17.88 5.20
CA LEU A 654 12.31 17.47 4.11
C LEU A 654 10.85 17.34 4.56
N PHE A 655 9.96 18.09 3.90
CA PHE A 655 8.52 17.93 4.06
C PHE A 655 7.98 16.81 3.17
N TRP A 656 7.50 15.73 3.78
CA TRP A 656 6.91 14.59 3.11
C TRP A 656 5.40 14.78 3.00
N ARG A 657 4.96 15.13 1.79
CA ARG A 657 3.55 15.29 1.42
C ARG A 657 2.88 13.92 1.27
N GLN A 658 1.68 13.75 1.82
CA GLN A 658 0.93 12.49 1.66
C GLN A 658 0.15 12.48 0.33
N ILE A 659 0.11 11.33 -0.34
CA ILE A 659 -0.69 11.09 -1.56
C ILE A 659 -1.69 9.95 -1.30
N GLY A 660 -2.91 10.07 -1.82
CA GLY A 660 -3.93 9.04 -1.72
C GLY A 660 -3.55 7.74 -2.42
N GLY A 661 -4.03 6.61 -1.89
CA GLY A 661 -3.75 5.27 -2.38
C GLY A 661 -3.36 4.32 -1.25
N HIS A 662 -2.89 3.12 -1.61
CA HIS A 662 -2.30 2.16 -0.68
C HIS A 662 -1.29 1.28 -1.44
N LEU A 663 0.02 1.40 -1.14
CA LEU A 663 1.08 0.73 -1.90
C LEU A 663 2.14 0.09 -0.99
N ARG A 664 2.64 -1.07 -1.42
CA ARG A 664 3.71 -1.85 -0.77
C ARG A 664 5.11 -1.49 -1.27
N ARG A 665 5.23 -1.18 -2.56
CA ARG A 665 6.46 -0.73 -3.24
C ARG A 665 6.12 0.41 -4.20
N ILE A 666 7.09 1.29 -4.43
CA ILE A 666 6.98 2.42 -5.36
C ILE A 666 8.33 2.68 -6.03
N GLU A 667 8.31 2.81 -7.35
CA GLU A 667 9.48 3.13 -8.18
C GLU A 667 9.12 4.33 -9.07
N THR A 668 10.06 5.24 -9.27
CA THR A 668 9.93 6.40 -10.18
C THR A 668 11.18 6.54 -11.04
N CYS A 669 11.15 7.42 -12.04
CA CYS A 669 12.33 7.79 -12.83
C CYS A 669 12.23 9.24 -13.31
N ASN A 670 13.36 9.86 -13.64
CA ASN A 670 13.46 11.28 -14.02
C ASN A 670 12.75 11.65 -15.34
N ALA A 671 12.07 10.71 -15.99
CA ALA A 671 11.11 10.99 -17.07
C ALA A 671 9.68 11.32 -16.54
N GLY A 672 9.47 11.32 -15.23
CA GLY A 672 8.17 11.59 -14.59
C GLY A 672 7.21 10.39 -14.57
N VAL A 673 7.69 9.19 -14.88
CA VAL A 673 6.90 7.94 -14.84
C VAL A 673 7.10 7.28 -13.47
N THR A 674 6.01 7.09 -12.73
CA THR A 674 5.99 6.46 -11.39
C THR A 674 5.03 5.29 -11.38
N TRP A 675 5.51 4.12 -10.94
CA TRP A 675 4.74 2.89 -10.79
C TRP A 675 4.74 2.42 -9.32
N GLY A 676 3.63 1.85 -8.89
CA GLY A 676 3.44 1.25 -7.57
C GLY A 676 3.07 -0.23 -7.67
N ILE A 677 3.31 -0.98 -6.60
CA ILE A 677 2.80 -2.34 -6.44
C ILE A 677 2.04 -2.41 -5.12
N GLY A 678 0.79 -2.90 -5.16
CA GLY A 678 -0.06 -3.16 -3.99
C GLY A 678 0.41 -4.37 -3.16
N CYS A 679 -0.19 -4.56 -2.00
CA CYS A 679 0.03 -5.73 -1.16
C CYS A 679 -0.45 -7.04 -1.81
N ASP A 680 -1.46 -6.96 -2.67
CA ASP A 680 -1.99 -8.07 -3.47
C ASP A 680 -1.25 -8.32 -4.80
N HIS A 681 -0.07 -7.71 -4.98
CA HIS A 681 0.74 -7.73 -6.20
C HIS A 681 0.13 -7.06 -7.45
N THR A 682 -0.97 -6.30 -7.33
CA THR A 682 -1.47 -5.45 -8.44
C THR A 682 -0.49 -4.32 -8.72
N ALA A 683 -0.17 -4.12 -9.99
CA ALA A 683 0.63 -2.98 -10.43
C ALA A 683 -0.27 -1.77 -10.70
N TRP A 684 0.18 -0.59 -10.29
CA TRP A 684 -0.53 0.68 -10.39
C TRP A 684 0.38 1.72 -11.03
N VAL A 685 -0.17 2.57 -11.91
CA VAL A 685 0.58 3.63 -12.59
C VAL A 685 0.05 4.98 -12.15
N TYR A 686 0.97 5.88 -11.82
CA TYR A 686 0.65 7.24 -11.40
C TYR A 686 0.07 8.07 -12.57
N THR A 687 -1.06 8.73 -12.34
CA THR A 687 -1.83 9.42 -13.39
C THR A 687 -1.57 10.92 -13.49
N GLY A 688 -0.59 11.46 -12.75
CA GLY A 688 -0.34 12.91 -12.67
C GLY A 688 -1.37 13.68 -11.84
N GLY A 689 -2.22 12.98 -11.09
CA GLY A 689 -3.16 13.58 -10.13
C GLY A 689 -2.56 13.84 -8.74
N TRP A 690 -3.35 14.40 -7.84
CA TRP A 690 -2.99 14.61 -6.43
C TRP A 690 -4.22 14.54 -5.52
N GLY A 691 -3.99 14.42 -4.22
CA GLY A 691 -5.05 14.19 -3.22
C GLY A 691 -5.49 12.73 -3.15
N GLY A 692 -6.78 12.50 -2.85
CA GLY A 692 -7.34 11.17 -2.62
C GLY A 692 -7.09 10.59 -1.22
N GLY A 693 -7.74 9.45 -0.93
CA GLY A 693 -7.68 8.78 0.37
C GLY A 693 -8.26 9.68 1.47
N VAL A 694 -7.49 9.92 2.53
CA VAL A 694 -7.85 10.84 3.61
C VAL A 694 -7.97 12.30 3.10
N LEU A 695 -7.31 12.64 2.00
CA LEU A 695 -7.38 13.98 1.37
C LEU A 695 -8.50 14.09 0.32
N ALA A 696 -9.32 13.07 0.08
CA ALA A 696 -10.28 13.04 -1.03
C ALA A 696 -11.34 14.16 -1.04
N ASN A 697 -11.62 14.77 0.12
CA ASN A 697 -12.57 15.88 0.26
C ASN A 697 -11.94 17.27 0.04
N LEU A 698 -10.64 17.32 -0.28
CA LEU A 698 -9.85 18.55 -0.47
C LEU A 698 -9.18 18.50 -1.84
N ASP A 699 -9.31 19.60 -2.59
CA ASP A 699 -8.62 19.94 -3.85
C ASP A 699 -7.91 18.77 -4.55
N SER A 700 -8.70 17.78 -5.00
CA SER A 700 -8.22 16.50 -5.50
C SER A 700 -8.41 16.43 -7.01
N HIS A 701 -7.39 15.97 -7.73
CA HIS A 701 -7.38 15.94 -9.20
C HIS A 701 -6.94 14.58 -9.74
N ASN A 702 -7.61 14.09 -10.80
CA ASN A 702 -7.37 12.79 -11.45
C ASN A 702 -7.30 11.60 -10.48
N VAL A 703 -8.16 11.61 -9.45
CA VAL A 703 -8.27 10.58 -8.42
C VAL A 703 -9.21 9.46 -8.88
N GLN A 704 -8.77 8.21 -8.74
CA GLN A 704 -9.49 7.00 -9.12
C GLN A 704 -9.74 6.11 -7.89
N PRO A 705 -10.76 5.22 -7.90
CA PRO A 705 -10.96 4.23 -6.86
C PRO A 705 -9.86 3.16 -6.93
N MET A 706 -9.31 2.81 -5.78
CA MET A 706 -8.21 1.85 -5.64
C MET A 706 -8.59 0.81 -4.58
N THR A 707 -8.39 -0.47 -4.89
CA THR A 707 -8.60 -1.58 -3.94
C THR A 707 -7.32 -2.36 -3.82
N ASP A 708 -6.94 -2.71 -2.60
CA ASP A 708 -5.81 -3.60 -2.30
C ASP A 708 -6.26 -4.65 -1.28
N SER A 709 -5.57 -5.79 -1.23
CA SER A 709 -5.93 -6.90 -0.35
C SER A 709 -4.74 -7.60 0.31
N GLN A 710 -4.99 -8.20 1.47
CA GLN A 710 -3.98 -8.86 2.28
C GLN A 710 -4.52 -10.15 2.88
N ASP A 711 -3.70 -11.20 2.86
CA ASP A 711 -3.95 -12.43 3.59
C ASP A 711 -3.27 -12.41 4.97
N TYR A 712 -4.08 -12.42 6.03
CA TYR A 712 -3.64 -12.63 7.40
C TYR A 712 -3.48 -14.13 7.66
N ARG A 713 -2.37 -14.54 8.29
CA ARG A 713 -2.05 -15.96 8.53
C ARG A 713 -1.87 -16.23 10.03
N VAL A 714 -2.45 -17.33 10.51
CA VAL A 714 -2.35 -17.81 11.90
C VAL A 714 -2.05 -19.31 11.88
N TYR A 715 -1.21 -19.77 12.79
CA TYR A 715 -0.77 -21.18 12.85
C TYR A 715 -1.41 -21.88 14.05
N GLU A 716 -2.04 -23.02 13.79
CA GLU A 716 -2.54 -23.96 14.80
C GLU A 716 -1.48 -25.02 15.04
N ASN A 717 -0.98 -25.14 16.27
CA ASN A 717 0.10 -26.05 16.67
C ASN A 717 -0.44 -27.13 17.61
N GLN A 718 0.00 -28.38 17.45
CA GLN A 718 -0.39 -29.50 18.31
C GLN A 718 0.80 -30.43 18.59
N ARG A 719 0.91 -30.94 19.83
CA ARG A 719 1.92 -31.94 20.25
C ARG A 719 1.30 -33.32 20.37
N TRP A 720 2.04 -34.35 19.96
CA TRP A 720 1.67 -35.75 20.08
C TRP A 720 1.84 -36.28 21.51
N ASN A 721 0.85 -37.02 21.98
CA ASN A 721 0.80 -37.69 23.27
C ASN A 721 0.50 -39.19 23.04
N PRO A 722 1.22 -40.12 23.70
CA PRO A 722 0.99 -41.57 23.58
C PRO A 722 -0.44 -42.05 23.85
N VAL A 723 -1.22 -41.32 24.67
CA VAL A 723 -2.57 -41.73 25.10
C VAL A 723 -3.67 -41.17 24.19
N THR A 724 -3.49 -39.94 23.71
CA THR A 724 -4.54 -39.14 23.07
C THR A 724 -4.22 -38.69 21.64
N GLY A 725 -3.04 -39.03 21.11
CA GLY A 725 -2.59 -38.57 19.79
C GLY A 725 -2.17 -37.11 19.80
N TYR A 726 -2.35 -36.38 18.69
CA TYR A 726 -2.06 -34.95 18.65
C TYR A 726 -3.12 -34.17 19.43
N THR A 727 -2.68 -33.34 20.39
CA THR A 727 -3.55 -32.54 21.24
C THR A 727 -3.16 -31.07 21.23
N ALA A 728 -4.11 -30.21 21.60
CA ALA A 728 -3.89 -28.77 21.86
C ALA A 728 -3.39 -28.50 23.29
N SER A 729 -2.72 -29.48 23.92
CA SER A 729 -2.12 -29.35 25.27
C SER A 729 -0.62 -29.58 25.15
N GLY A 730 0.13 -28.48 25.10
CA GLY A 730 1.60 -28.49 25.05
C GLY A 730 2.24 -28.59 26.44
N LEU A 731 3.55 -28.84 26.42
CA LEU A 731 4.45 -28.68 27.56
C LEU A 731 4.75 -27.18 27.80
N PRO A 732 5.22 -26.77 29.00
CA PRO A 732 5.56 -25.37 29.29
C PRO A 732 6.63 -24.75 28.39
N THR A 733 7.43 -25.58 27.71
CA THR A 733 8.49 -25.18 26.77
C THR A 733 8.06 -25.20 25.30
N ASP A 734 6.80 -25.54 25.01
CA ASP A 734 6.29 -25.62 23.64
C ASP A 734 5.94 -24.25 23.06
N ARG A 735 5.90 -24.18 21.73
CA ARG A 735 5.27 -23.08 21.00
C ARG A 735 3.80 -22.96 21.40
N HIS A 736 3.26 -21.75 21.34
CA HIS A 736 1.83 -21.54 21.60
C HIS A 736 0.97 -22.34 20.63
N MET A 737 -0.07 -23.02 21.14
CA MET A 737 -1.01 -23.84 20.35
C MET A 737 -1.75 -23.06 19.25
N TRP A 738 -1.78 -21.74 19.39
CA TRP A 738 -2.23 -20.79 18.38
C TRP A 738 -1.19 -19.68 18.30
N SER A 739 -0.54 -19.51 17.16
CA SER A 739 0.64 -18.64 17.04
C SER A 739 0.74 -17.84 15.75
N ASP A 740 1.67 -16.89 15.77
CA ASP A 740 2.29 -16.30 14.59
C ASP A 740 3.16 -17.32 13.82
N VAL A 741 3.79 -16.88 12.72
CA VAL A 741 4.70 -17.72 11.90
C VAL A 741 5.94 -18.20 12.67
N THR A 742 6.49 -17.38 13.57
CA THR A 742 7.67 -17.77 14.36
C THR A 742 7.33 -18.82 15.42
N GLY A 743 6.07 -18.91 15.83
CA GLY A 743 5.61 -19.79 16.90
C GLY A 743 5.86 -19.27 18.30
N ARG A 744 6.46 -18.09 18.44
CA ARG A 744 6.88 -17.50 19.70
C ARG A 744 5.81 -16.62 20.34
N GLN A 745 4.84 -16.13 19.56
CA GLN A 745 3.78 -15.26 20.05
C GLN A 745 2.43 -15.96 19.97
N LYS A 746 1.63 -15.84 21.04
CA LYS A 746 0.27 -16.39 21.08
C LYS A 746 -0.66 -15.54 20.21
N ARG A 747 -1.34 -16.15 19.24
CA ARG A 747 -2.26 -15.47 18.31
C ARG A 747 -3.51 -16.30 18.07
N LEU A 748 -4.60 -16.00 18.78
CA LEU A 748 -5.90 -16.65 18.59
C LEU A 748 -6.65 -16.06 17.38
N LYS A 749 -7.35 -16.90 16.60
CA LYS A 749 -8.16 -16.50 15.44
C LYS A 749 -9.15 -15.36 15.75
N ASP A 750 -9.78 -15.41 16.93
CA ASP A 750 -10.83 -14.47 17.34
C ASP A 750 -10.26 -13.14 17.87
N GLN A 751 -8.95 -13.08 18.10
CA GLN A 751 -8.24 -11.89 18.60
C GLN A 751 -7.56 -11.08 17.47
N VAL A 752 -7.63 -11.54 16.21
CA VAL A 752 -7.07 -10.82 15.07
C VAL A 752 -7.97 -9.64 14.70
N LYS A 753 -7.58 -8.45 15.15
CA LYS A 753 -8.20 -7.16 14.77
C LYS A 753 -7.53 -6.58 13.52
N LEU A 754 -8.28 -5.79 12.76
CA LEU A 754 -7.76 -5.02 11.63
C LEU A 754 -7.05 -3.75 12.12
N LEU A 755 -6.19 -3.19 11.27
CA LEU A 755 -5.32 -2.04 11.60
C LEU A 755 -6.07 -0.69 11.61
N SER A 756 -7.17 -0.61 10.85
CA SER A 756 -8.05 0.56 10.75
C SER A 756 -9.42 0.14 10.23
N ALA A 757 -10.47 0.90 10.54
CA ALA A 757 -11.82 0.74 9.98
C ALA A 757 -11.90 0.75 8.43
N ARG A 758 -10.89 1.28 7.73
CA ARG A 758 -10.81 1.22 6.25
C ARG A 758 -10.61 -0.20 5.71
N TRP A 759 -10.02 -1.09 6.51
CA TRP A 759 -9.90 -2.51 6.17
C TRP A 759 -11.17 -3.27 6.51
N GLN A 760 -11.56 -4.22 5.67
CA GLN A 760 -12.70 -5.11 5.88
C GLN A 760 -12.32 -6.56 5.57
N TRP A 761 -12.77 -7.49 6.40
CA TRP A 761 -12.62 -8.92 6.12
C TRP A 761 -13.50 -9.31 4.92
N VAL A 762 -12.90 -9.85 3.86
CA VAL A 762 -13.60 -10.29 2.63
C VAL A 762 -13.67 -11.82 2.52
N SER A 763 -13.01 -12.56 3.41
CA SER A 763 -13.18 -14.00 3.56
C SER A 763 -13.38 -14.41 5.02
N ASP A 764 -13.82 -15.65 5.22
CA ASP A 764 -13.69 -16.36 6.50
C ASP A 764 -12.31 -17.00 6.66
N TRP A 765 -12.04 -17.54 7.85
CA TRP A 765 -10.82 -18.31 8.14
C TRP A 765 -10.82 -19.64 7.39
N MET A 766 -9.94 -19.76 6.40
CA MET A 766 -9.74 -20.96 5.58
C MET A 766 -8.43 -21.67 5.96
N VAL A 767 -8.37 -22.98 5.70
CA VAL A 767 -7.12 -23.75 5.81
C VAL A 767 -6.31 -23.53 4.53
N ASP A 768 -5.02 -23.24 4.69
CA ASP A 768 -4.09 -23.11 3.57
C ASP A 768 -3.51 -24.47 3.20
N PHE A 769 -3.82 -24.93 1.98
CA PHE A 769 -3.33 -26.19 1.43
C PHE A 769 -2.06 -26.04 0.56
N HIS A 770 -1.57 -24.82 0.34
CA HIS A 770 -0.47 -24.52 -0.58
C HIS A 770 0.81 -24.09 0.15
N VAL A 771 0.99 -24.57 1.39
CA VAL A 771 2.16 -24.29 2.22
C VAL A 771 3.43 -24.92 1.60
N PRO A 772 4.57 -24.21 1.56
CA PRO A 772 5.87 -24.82 1.23
C PRO A 772 6.16 -26.06 2.09
N GLY A 773 6.69 -27.11 1.46
CA GLY A 773 6.82 -28.46 2.07
C GLY A 773 5.55 -29.33 1.99
N GLY A 774 4.44 -28.77 1.49
CA GLY A 774 3.15 -29.43 1.33
C GLY A 774 2.41 -29.66 2.65
N VAL A 775 1.18 -30.17 2.55
CA VAL A 775 0.31 -30.55 3.66
C VAL A 775 -0.33 -31.90 3.39
N ASP A 776 -0.91 -32.52 4.42
CA ASP A 776 -1.85 -33.64 4.24
C ASP A 776 -3.25 -33.18 3.77
N ARG A 777 -4.18 -34.13 3.66
CA ARG A 777 -5.57 -33.87 3.23
C ARG A 777 -6.39 -33.00 4.18
N GLU A 778 -5.91 -32.77 5.40
CA GLU A 778 -6.56 -31.95 6.45
C GLU A 778 -5.84 -30.59 6.67
N GLY A 779 -4.77 -30.32 5.91
CA GLY A 779 -3.96 -29.11 6.00
C GLY A 779 -2.84 -29.15 7.05
N TRP A 780 -2.50 -30.33 7.58
CA TRP A 780 -1.41 -30.47 8.55
C TRP A 780 -0.05 -30.64 7.87
N GLN A 781 0.96 -30.04 8.48
CA GLN A 781 2.36 -30.38 8.29
C GLN A 781 2.91 -31.00 9.56
N TYR A 782 3.82 -31.97 9.43
CA TYR A 782 4.39 -32.74 10.52
C TYR A 782 5.88 -32.45 10.68
N ALA A 783 6.40 -32.56 11.90
CA ALA A 783 7.83 -32.47 12.20
C ALA A 783 8.18 -33.24 13.48
N VAL A 784 9.47 -33.57 13.63
CA VAL A 784 10.02 -34.26 14.81
C VAL A 784 9.87 -33.42 16.09
N ASP A 785 10.10 -32.11 16.01
CA ASP A 785 9.85 -31.15 17.07
C ASP A 785 9.65 -29.73 16.50
N PHE A 786 9.15 -28.79 17.29
CA PHE A 786 8.80 -27.43 16.86
C PHE A 786 9.90 -26.62 16.14
N PRO A 787 11.21 -26.78 16.41
CA PRO A 787 12.27 -26.10 15.67
C PRO A 787 12.64 -26.76 14.33
N ALA A 788 12.14 -27.96 14.02
CA ALA A 788 12.53 -28.73 12.84
C ALA A 788 11.74 -28.31 11.58
N SER A 789 12.26 -28.70 10.41
CA SER A 789 11.59 -28.49 9.12
C SER A 789 10.31 -29.34 9.03
N TYR A 790 9.24 -28.73 8.55
CA TYR A 790 7.92 -29.35 8.42
C TYR A 790 7.71 -30.01 7.04
N HIS A 791 6.95 -31.10 6.99
CA HIS A 791 6.62 -31.82 5.76
C HIS A 791 5.19 -32.37 5.72
N ALA A 792 4.66 -32.59 4.53
CA ALA A 792 3.29 -33.07 4.29
C ALA A 792 2.96 -34.45 4.91
N ASN A 793 3.90 -35.40 4.86
CA ASN A 793 3.63 -36.80 5.19
C ASN A 793 3.98 -37.12 6.64
N LYS A 794 3.03 -37.65 7.42
CA LYS A 794 3.24 -38.08 8.80
C LYS A 794 4.18 -39.29 8.90
N GLN A 795 5.28 -39.14 9.64
CA GLN A 795 6.23 -40.18 10.05
C GLN A 795 5.92 -40.64 11.50
N PHE A 796 6.51 -41.76 11.93
CA PHE A 796 6.42 -42.21 13.33
C PHE A 796 7.23 -41.32 14.30
N THR A 797 8.24 -40.62 13.80
CA THR A 797 9.10 -39.70 14.56
C THR A 797 8.47 -38.34 14.85
N ASP A 798 7.29 -38.04 14.29
CA ASP A 798 6.74 -36.69 14.29
C ASP A 798 5.94 -36.38 15.55
N LEU A 799 6.60 -35.79 16.54
CA LEU A 799 5.99 -35.44 17.81
C LEU A 799 5.19 -34.12 17.77
N VAL A 800 5.27 -33.35 16.68
CA VAL A 800 4.48 -32.12 16.51
C VAL A 800 3.82 -32.05 15.13
N ARG A 801 2.71 -31.31 15.05
CA ARG A 801 2.12 -30.88 13.78
C ARG A 801 1.67 -29.42 13.84
N ARG A 802 1.66 -28.75 12.69
CA ARG A 802 1.11 -27.39 12.52
C ARG A 802 0.15 -27.34 11.34
N ARG A 803 -0.87 -26.48 11.40
CA ARG A 803 -1.78 -26.17 10.30
C ARG A 803 -1.86 -24.67 10.10
N ARG A 804 -1.68 -24.22 8.85
CA ARG A 804 -1.75 -22.80 8.49
C ARG A 804 -3.20 -22.44 8.17
N TRP A 805 -3.71 -21.44 8.86
CA TRP A 805 -4.99 -20.80 8.59
C TRP A 805 -4.76 -19.43 7.99
N TYR A 806 -5.59 -19.01 7.06
CA TYR A 806 -5.55 -17.67 6.50
C TYR A 806 -6.94 -17.04 6.38
N ARG A 807 -6.98 -15.71 6.36
CA ARG A 807 -8.19 -14.90 6.16
C ARG A 807 -7.82 -13.66 5.36
N ARG A 808 -8.57 -13.36 4.31
CA ARG A 808 -8.35 -12.19 3.46
C ARG A 808 -9.12 -10.97 3.96
N CYS A 809 -8.45 -9.83 4.01
CA CYS A 809 -9.09 -8.53 4.11
C CYS A 809 -8.74 -7.69 2.86
N ALA A 810 -9.56 -6.67 2.61
CA ALA A 810 -9.33 -5.67 1.58
C ALA A 810 -9.48 -4.26 2.17
N ILE A 811 -8.77 -3.31 1.57
CA ILE A 811 -8.94 -1.87 1.79
C ILE A 811 -9.46 -1.25 0.51
N ALA A 812 -10.50 -0.41 0.63
CA ALA A 812 -10.95 0.46 -0.44
C ALA A 812 -10.49 1.89 -0.12
N THR A 813 -9.79 2.51 -1.06
CA THR A 813 -9.24 3.86 -0.95
C THR A 813 -9.38 4.58 -2.28
N THR A 814 -8.91 5.82 -2.37
CA THR A 814 -8.83 6.56 -3.63
C THR A 814 -7.46 7.20 -3.77
N GLY A 815 -7.00 7.39 -5.00
CA GLY A 815 -5.72 8.09 -5.27
C GLY A 815 -5.47 8.29 -6.75
N PRO A 816 -4.41 9.03 -7.12
CA PRO A 816 -4.04 9.29 -8.52
C PRO A 816 -3.33 8.08 -9.17
N TRP A 817 -3.97 6.91 -9.12
CA TRP A 817 -3.42 5.62 -9.52
C TRP A 817 -4.38 4.87 -10.44
N GLN A 818 -3.85 4.36 -11.56
CA GLN A 818 -4.58 3.54 -12.52
C GLN A 818 -4.04 2.09 -12.51
N GLU A 819 -4.93 1.11 -12.49
CA GLU A 819 -4.57 -0.32 -12.50
C GLU A 819 -3.90 -0.75 -13.82
N LEU A 820 -2.75 -1.43 -13.74
CA LEU A 820 -1.98 -1.90 -14.88
C LEU A 820 -2.36 -3.33 -15.30
N GLY A 821 -3.62 -3.51 -15.70
CA GLY A 821 -4.13 -4.78 -16.20
C GLY A 821 -3.99 -5.94 -15.20
N HIS A 822 -4.03 -7.18 -15.71
CA HIS A 822 -4.15 -8.37 -14.86
C HIS A 822 -2.82 -9.02 -14.45
N THR A 823 -1.66 -8.49 -14.86
CA THR A 823 -0.36 -9.11 -14.59
C THR A 823 0.15 -8.72 -13.20
N LYS A 824 0.14 -9.68 -12.26
CA LYS A 824 0.62 -9.48 -10.88
C LYS A 824 2.16 -9.40 -10.84
N LEU A 825 2.68 -8.35 -10.20
CA LEU A 825 4.12 -8.06 -10.11
C LEU A 825 4.66 -8.30 -8.69
N LEU A 826 5.85 -8.90 -8.61
CA LEU A 826 6.63 -9.00 -7.38
C LEU A 826 7.47 -7.73 -7.17
N ASP A 827 8.12 -7.26 -8.22
CA ASP A 827 9.09 -6.16 -8.18
C ASP A 827 9.13 -5.43 -9.52
N VAL A 828 9.52 -4.15 -9.53
CA VAL A 828 9.62 -3.33 -10.75
C VAL A 828 10.73 -2.31 -10.62
N SER A 829 11.45 -2.06 -11.72
CA SER A 829 12.42 -0.99 -11.82
C SER A 829 12.30 -0.24 -13.14
N LEU A 830 12.49 1.08 -13.05
CA LEU A 830 12.31 2.05 -14.14
C LEU A 830 13.64 2.76 -14.41
N GLU A 831 13.97 3.00 -15.68
CA GLU A 831 15.10 3.85 -16.10
C GLU A 831 14.81 4.40 -17.50
N PRO A 832 14.99 5.71 -17.78
CA PRO A 832 14.85 6.23 -19.13
C PRO A 832 16.06 5.85 -20.00
N THR A 833 15.83 5.63 -21.28
CA THR A 833 16.89 5.25 -22.23
C THR A 833 17.81 6.41 -22.62
N ASN A 834 17.30 7.64 -22.56
CA ASN A 834 18.05 8.89 -22.75
C ASN A 834 17.46 10.00 -21.86
N ASP A 835 18.15 11.15 -21.76
CA ASP A 835 17.70 12.30 -20.95
C ASP A 835 16.72 13.23 -21.72
N GLU A 836 16.00 12.72 -22.72
CA GLU A 836 15.01 13.50 -23.48
C GLU A 836 13.64 13.55 -22.78
N ALA A 837 12.89 14.63 -22.99
CA ALA A 837 11.67 14.93 -22.23
C ALA A 837 10.46 13.98 -22.46
N ASP A 838 10.53 13.11 -23.47
CA ASP A 838 9.61 11.97 -23.69
C ASP A 838 10.39 10.71 -24.08
N ALA A 839 11.53 10.51 -23.42
CA ALA A 839 12.37 9.32 -23.53
C ALA A 839 11.53 8.01 -23.42
N PRO A 840 11.83 6.98 -24.24
CA PRO A 840 11.35 5.65 -23.94
C PRO A 840 11.92 5.18 -22.60
N VAL A 841 11.06 4.71 -21.71
CA VAL A 841 11.43 4.21 -20.37
C VAL A 841 11.56 2.70 -20.42
N ALA A 842 12.74 2.18 -20.10
CA ALA A 842 13.00 0.77 -19.95
C ALA A 842 12.41 0.28 -18.62
N VAL A 843 11.27 -0.42 -18.68
CA VAL A 843 10.63 -1.00 -17.49
C VAL A 843 10.95 -2.48 -17.39
N TRP A 844 11.64 -2.85 -16.33
CA TRP A 844 11.94 -4.24 -15.98
C TRP A 844 11.13 -4.64 -14.77
N ALA A 845 10.45 -5.79 -14.83
CA ALA A 845 9.64 -6.27 -13.73
C ALA A 845 9.83 -7.77 -13.49
N LEU A 846 9.50 -8.21 -12.28
CA LEU A 846 9.33 -9.61 -11.93
C LEU A 846 7.83 -9.92 -11.80
N ALA A 847 7.36 -10.95 -12.48
CA ALA A 847 6.03 -11.52 -12.21
C ALA A 847 5.97 -12.10 -10.78
N SER A 848 4.78 -12.31 -10.25
CA SER A 848 4.54 -13.01 -8.96
C SER A 848 5.31 -14.34 -8.82
N GLY A 849 5.52 -15.07 -9.92
CA GLY A 849 6.32 -16.30 -9.97
C GLY A 849 7.85 -16.14 -9.93
N GLY A 850 8.38 -14.92 -10.02
CA GLY A 850 9.82 -14.62 -10.12
C GLY A 850 10.38 -14.71 -11.55
N GLN A 851 9.52 -14.67 -12.57
CA GLN A 851 9.92 -14.59 -13.99
C GLN A 851 10.22 -13.14 -14.37
N ALA A 852 11.29 -12.89 -15.13
CA ALA A 852 11.62 -11.56 -15.60
C ALA A 852 10.76 -11.17 -16.82
N MET A 853 10.24 -9.94 -16.81
CA MET A 853 9.45 -9.37 -17.89
C MET A 853 9.94 -7.96 -18.22
N PHE A 854 9.76 -7.56 -19.47
CA PHE A 854 10.08 -6.23 -19.99
C PHE A 854 8.80 -5.58 -20.53
N ARG A 855 8.54 -4.30 -20.22
CA ARG A 855 7.39 -3.56 -20.78
C ARG A 855 7.83 -2.78 -22.02
N VAL A 856 7.11 -2.94 -23.12
CA VAL A 856 7.38 -2.21 -24.36
C VAL A 856 6.50 -0.97 -24.49
N GLY A 857 7.08 0.16 -24.90
CA GLY A 857 6.36 1.38 -25.27
C GLY A 857 5.94 2.28 -24.10
N THR A 858 6.58 2.15 -22.94
CA THR A 858 6.41 3.10 -21.83
C THR A 858 7.17 4.39 -22.12
N SER A 859 6.53 5.53 -21.92
CA SER A 859 7.12 6.88 -22.05
C SER A 859 6.40 7.85 -21.09
N ARG A 860 6.76 9.13 -21.10
CA ARG A 860 6.04 10.15 -20.32
C ARG A 860 4.64 10.40 -20.90
N SER A 861 4.51 10.34 -22.23
CA SER A 861 3.22 10.39 -22.94
C SER A 861 2.37 9.11 -22.80
N ASN A 862 2.98 7.95 -22.57
CA ASN A 862 2.30 6.68 -22.36
C ASN A 862 2.87 5.90 -21.14
N PRO A 863 2.53 6.30 -19.91
CA PRO A 863 3.13 5.71 -18.70
C PRO A 863 2.69 4.26 -18.43
N LEU A 864 1.64 3.76 -19.11
CA LEU A 864 1.16 2.37 -19.01
C LEU A 864 1.97 1.38 -19.88
N GLY A 865 2.64 1.86 -20.93
CA GLY A 865 3.20 1.01 -21.99
C GLY A 865 2.13 0.17 -22.71
N HIS A 866 2.56 -0.68 -23.65
CA HIS A 866 1.65 -1.49 -24.46
C HIS A 866 1.53 -2.94 -23.96
N ILE A 867 2.65 -3.67 -23.96
CA ILE A 867 2.69 -5.12 -23.75
C ILE A 867 3.84 -5.55 -22.84
N TRP A 868 3.67 -6.73 -22.24
CA TRP A 868 4.71 -7.44 -21.49
C TRP A 868 5.39 -8.48 -22.40
N GLU A 869 6.71 -8.45 -22.46
CA GLU A 869 7.54 -9.49 -23.08
C GLU A 869 8.24 -10.32 -22.00
N HIS A 870 8.18 -11.64 -22.11
CA HIS A 870 8.80 -12.55 -21.14
C HIS A 870 10.28 -12.79 -21.45
N ILE A 871 11.16 -12.57 -20.48
CA ILE A 871 12.60 -12.77 -20.60
C ILE A 871 12.98 -14.13 -20.01
N THR A 872 13.69 -14.96 -20.78
CA THR A 872 14.15 -16.28 -20.34
C THR A 872 15.06 -16.19 -19.11
N THR A 873 14.67 -16.87 -18.03
CA THR A 873 15.46 -17.03 -16.79
C THR A 873 15.59 -18.52 -16.45
N ASP A 874 16.80 -18.95 -16.06
CA ASP A 874 17.06 -20.35 -15.70
C ASP A 874 16.55 -20.69 -14.28
N GLN A 875 16.35 -19.68 -13.45
CA GLN A 875 15.88 -19.78 -12.06
C GLN A 875 14.95 -18.58 -11.74
N PRO A 876 14.01 -18.73 -10.80
CA PRO A 876 13.19 -17.63 -10.34
C PRO A 876 14.02 -16.57 -9.59
N LEU A 877 13.75 -15.32 -9.91
CA LEU A 877 14.35 -14.12 -9.32
C LEU A 877 13.51 -13.61 -8.13
N GLY A 878 14.12 -12.79 -7.28
CA GLY A 878 13.52 -12.21 -6.07
C GLY A 878 13.46 -10.68 -6.05
N SER A 879 14.44 -10.00 -6.66
CA SER A 879 14.41 -8.55 -6.95
C SER A 879 15.06 -8.24 -8.29
N ILE A 880 14.73 -7.10 -8.89
CA ILE A 880 15.30 -6.61 -10.15
C ILE A 880 15.54 -5.09 -10.10
N SER A 881 16.66 -4.63 -10.68
CA SER A 881 16.96 -3.21 -10.82
C SER A 881 17.67 -2.92 -12.14
N CYS A 882 17.18 -1.92 -12.87
CA CYS A 882 17.82 -1.38 -14.07
C CYS A 882 18.52 -0.04 -13.77
N GLY A 883 19.50 0.36 -14.58
CA GLY A 883 20.17 1.65 -14.46
C GLY A 883 20.81 2.10 -15.79
N PRO A 884 21.45 3.29 -15.80
CA PRO A 884 22.00 3.91 -17.00
C PRO A 884 22.95 2.99 -17.78
N PHE A 885 23.05 3.22 -19.10
CA PHE A 885 23.82 2.38 -20.03
C PHE A 885 23.37 0.92 -20.08
N SER A 886 22.07 0.68 -19.90
CA SER A 886 21.47 -0.66 -20.02
C SER A 886 22.02 -1.70 -19.04
N GLN A 887 22.35 -1.29 -17.81
CA GLN A 887 22.73 -2.23 -16.76
C GLN A 887 21.48 -2.78 -16.09
N VAL A 888 21.28 -4.10 -16.14
CA VAL A 888 20.16 -4.77 -15.46
C VAL A 888 20.70 -5.87 -14.57
N TRP A 889 20.37 -5.78 -13.28
CA TRP A 889 20.78 -6.69 -12.24
C TRP A 889 19.57 -7.28 -11.52
N ALA A 890 19.70 -8.51 -11.03
CA ALA A 890 18.67 -9.18 -10.26
C ALA A 890 19.27 -10.06 -9.15
N THR A 891 18.49 -10.33 -8.10
CA THR A 891 18.81 -11.38 -7.12
C THR A 891 18.01 -12.65 -7.44
N GLY A 892 18.63 -13.83 -7.34
CA GLY A 892 17.93 -15.11 -7.43
C GLY A 892 17.40 -15.58 -6.08
N LYS A 893 16.39 -16.46 -6.03
CA LYS A 893 15.86 -17.03 -4.78
C LYS A 893 16.88 -17.76 -3.88
N LYS A 894 18.11 -18.02 -4.35
CA LYS A 894 19.23 -18.58 -3.57
C LYS A 894 20.23 -17.52 -3.06
N GLY A 895 19.93 -16.23 -3.23
CA GLY A 895 20.78 -15.13 -2.78
C GLY A 895 21.99 -14.81 -3.68
N CYS A 896 22.07 -15.37 -4.88
CA CYS A 896 23.10 -15.02 -5.87
C CYS A 896 22.70 -13.77 -6.65
N ALA A 897 23.68 -12.95 -7.05
CA ALA A 897 23.47 -11.85 -7.99
C ALA A 897 23.50 -12.36 -9.43
N TYR A 898 22.69 -11.75 -10.30
CA TYR A 898 22.68 -12.00 -11.73
C TYR A 898 22.77 -10.67 -12.48
N PHE A 899 23.64 -10.61 -13.49
CA PHE A 899 23.82 -9.47 -14.38
C PHE A 899 23.37 -9.84 -15.79
N ARG A 900 22.61 -8.97 -16.47
CA ARG A 900 22.13 -9.17 -17.84
C ARG A 900 23.15 -8.60 -18.84
N VAL A 901 23.65 -9.45 -19.74
CA VAL A 901 24.64 -9.07 -20.76
C VAL A 901 24.01 -9.04 -22.15
N GLY A 902 24.56 -8.19 -23.01
CA GLY A 902 24.19 -8.07 -24.43
C GLY A 902 23.04 -7.10 -24.68
N ILE A 903 22.66 -6.28 -23.70
CA ILE A 903 21.70 -5.20 -23.89
C ILE A 903 22.38 -4.07 -24.69
N LYS A 904 21.65 -3.56 -25.69
CA LYS A 904 22.08 -2.52 -26.63
C LYS A 904 20.88 -1.66 -27.02
N GLU A 905 21.11 -0.50 -27.63
CA GLU A 905 20.05 0.38 -28.15
C GLU A 905 19.12 -0.33 -29.14
N ASP A 906 19.63 -1.26 -29.97
CA ASP A 906 18.85 -2.07 -30.90
C ASP A 906 18.18 -3.30 -30.25
N LYS A 907 18.52 -3.61 -28.99
CA LYS A 907 18.09 -4.83 -28.30
C LYS A 907 18.03 -4.65 -26.77
N LEU A 908 17.04 -3.89 -26.31
CA LEU A 908 16.85 -3.53 -24.89
C LEU A 908 16.63 -4.74 -23.95
N GLN A 909 16.23 -5.90 -24.46
CA GLN A 909 16.06 -7.14 -23.66
C GLN A 909 17.37 -7.91 -23.40
N GLY A 910 18.46 -7.55 -24.09
CA GLY A 910 19.75 -8.23 -24.01
C GLY A 910 19.76 -9.69 -24.46
N GLU A 911 20.79 -10.43 -24.07
CA GLU A 911 21.06 -11.79 -24.55
C GLU A 911 20.93 -12.85 -23.45
N ARG A 912 21.74 -12.75 -22.39
CA ARG A 912 21.81 -13.79 -21.35
C ARG A 912 22.09 -13.22 -19.96
N TRP A 913 21.75 -14.01 -18.94
CA TRP A 913 22.12 -13.74 -17.55
C TRP A 913 23.50 -14.34 -17.25
N ILE A 914 24.27 -13.68 -16.39
CA ILE A 914 25.53 -14.15 -15.82
C ILE A 914 25.38 -14.16 -14.30
N CYS A 915 25.59 -15.31 -13.67
CA CYS A 915 25.65 -15.41 -12.22
C CYS A 915 26.95 -14.77 -11.73
N VAL A 916 26.87 -13.94 -10.71
CA VAL A 916 28.00 -13.24 -10.13
C VAL A 916 28.05 -13.54 -8.64
N GLU A 917 29.23 -13.88 -8.13
CA GLU A 917 29.36 -14.33 -6.73
C GLU A 917 28.91 -13.24 -5.75
N PRO A 918 28.11 -13.58 -4.72
CA PRO A 918 27.71 -12.66 -3.67
C PRO A 918 28.90 -12.33 -2.74
N PRO A 919 28.80 -11.28 -1.91
CA PRO A 919 29.76 -11.04 -0.82
C PRO A 919 29.93 -12.31 0.03
N GLY A 920 31.14 -12.60 0.51
CA GLY A 920 31.54 -13.94 1.03
C GLY A 920 30.49 -14.67 1.87
N GLY A 921 29.79 -15.64 1.25
CA GLY A 921 28.77 -16.49 1.88
C GLY A 921 27.43 -15.81 2.20
N ALA A 922 27.23 -14.55 1.80
CA ALA A 922 25.98 -13.82 1.98
C ALA A 922 24.88 -14.29 1.00
N GLN A 923 23.62 -14.17 1.41
CA GLN A 923 22.47 -14.36 0.54
C GLN A 923 21.82 -12.99 0.26
N LEU A 924 21.95 -12.50 -0.97
CA LEU A 924 21.42 -11.20 -1.37
C LEU A 924 19.89 -11.22 -1.44
N LYS A 925 19.25 -10.32 -0.70
CA LYS A 925 17.81 -10.09 -0.74
C LYS A 925 17.45 -9.14 -1.89
N GLN A 926 18.07 -7.97 -1.90
CA GLN A 926 17.81 -6.88 -2.86
C GLN A 926 19.10 -6.47 -3.57
N ILE A 927 18.98 -6.06 -4.84
CA ILE A 927 20.00 -5.29 -5.57
C ILE A 927 19.38 -4.01 -6.15
N ALA A 928 20.12 -2.90 -6.13
CA ALA A 928 19.72 -1.60 -6.66
C ALA A 928 20.89 -0.98 -7.45
N VAL A 929 20.60 -0.40 -8.62
CA VAL A 929 21.61 0.08 -9.57
C VAL A 929 21.20 1.42 -10.17
N ASN A 930 22.15 2.35 -10.25
CA ASN A 930 22.08 3.58 -11.05
C ASN A 930 23.52 4.12 -11.27
N ALA A 931 23.71 5.34 -11.77
CA ALA A 931 25.01 5.92 -12.14
C ALA A 931 26.05 5.94 -10.99
N VAL A 932 25.60 6.08 -9.74
CA VAL A 932 26.49 6.01 -8.55
C VAL A 932 27.13 4.63 -8.36
N GLY A 933 26.50 3.57 -8.86
CA GLY A 933 27.03 2.20 -8.82
C GLY A 933 25.99 1.15 -8.43
N ILE A 934 26.49 -0.04 -8.10
CA ILE A 934 25.68 -1.23 -7.79
C ILE A 934 25.73 -1.49 -6.28
N TRP A 935 24.56 -1.50 -5.65
CA TRP A 935 24.38 -1.68 -4.21
C TRP A 935 23.46 -2.88 -3.94
N ALA A 936 23.72 -3.64 -2.88
CA ALA A 936 22.94 -4.82 -2.53
C ALA A 936 22.79 -4.99 -1.01
N VAL A 937 21.60 -5.42 -0.59
CA VAL A 937 21.27 -5.74 0.81
C VAL A 937 21.10 -7.25 0.93
N ASP A 938 21.75 -7.86 1.92
CA ASP A 938 21.60 -9.28 2.21
C ASP A 938 20.48 -9.59 3.22
N THR A 939 20.12 -10.87 3.37
CA THR A 939 19.07 -11.31 4.30
C THR A 939 19.38 -11.06 5.78
N LEU A 940 20.64 -10.71 6.12
CA LEU A 940 21.06 -10.32 7.46
C LEU A 940 21.07 -8.79 7.65
N GLY A 941 20.60 -8.03 6.66
CA GLY A 941 20.55 -6.57 6.67
C GLY A 941 21.91 -5.90 6.48
N ARG A 942 22.92 -6.58 5.95
CA ARG A 942 24.22 -5.97 5.63
C ARG A 942 24.18 -5.35 4.24
N LEU A 943 24.60 -4.09 4.15
CA LEU A 943 24.70 -3.36 2.89
C LEU A 943 26.08 -3.61 2.24
N ASN A 944 26.10 -3.82 0.93
CA ASN A 944 27.32 -4.08 0.17
C ASN A 944 27.30 -3.24 -1.11
N VAL A 945 28.43 -2.65 -1.47
CA VAL A 945 28.62 -1.88 -2.71
C VAL A 945 29.65 -2.57 -3.59
N ARG A 946 29.42 -2.57 -4.89
CA ARG A 946 30.35 -3.13 -5.89
C ARG A 946 31.48 -2.15 -6.19
N LYS A 947 32.70 -2.65 -6.40
CA LYS A 947 33.90 -1.84 -6.70
C LYS A 947 34.44 -2.11 -8.10
N GLU A 948 35.14 -1.10 -8.64
CA GLU A 948 35.83 -1.13 -9.93
C GLU A 948 34.91 -1.47 -11.11
N VAL A 949 33.64 -1.05 -11.02
CA VAL A 949 32.68 -1.07 -12.13
C VAL A 949 33.09 -0.01 -13.15
N THR A 950 33.32 -0.42 -14.39
CA THR A 950 33.72 0.48 -15.48
C THR A 950 33.00 0.09 -16.78
N SER A 951 33.00 0.96 -17.79
CA SER A 951 32.44 0.62 -19.12
C SER A 951 33.11 -0.59 -19.79
N MET A 952 34.39 -0.84 -19.47
CA MET A 952 35.16 -2.00 -19.95
C MET A 952 34.94 -3.26 -19.08
N PHE A 953 34.44 -3.10 -17.86
CA PHE A 953 34.23 -4.17 -16.89
C PHE A 953 32.95 -3.87 -16.07
N PRO A 954 31.76 -3.95 -16.70
CA PRO A 954 30.49 -3.55 -16.10
C PRO A 954 30.07 -4.46 -14.94
N GLU A 955 30.63 -5.67 -14.85
CA GLU A 955 30.43 -6.54 -13.69
C GLU A 955 31.15 -6.03 -12.44
N GLY A 956 32.25 -5.27 -12.52
CA GLY A 956 33.06 -4.88 -11.35
C GLY A 956 33.75 -6.05 -10.63
N THR A 957 34.83 -5.78 -9.89
CA THR A 957 35.75 -6.84 -9.40
C THR A 957 35.33 -7.50 -8.10
N HIS A 958 34.84 -6.74 -7.11
CA HIS A 958 34.52 -7.27 -5.78
C HIS A 958 33.47 -6.44 -5.03
N TRP A 959 32.98 -7.00 -3.92
CA TRP A 959 32.05 -6.35 -3.00
C TRP A 959 32.80 -5.75 -1.80
N GLN A 960 32.50 -4.49 -1.46
CA GLN A 960 32.84 -3.88 -0.18
C GLN A 960 31.60 -3.86 0.73
N SER A 961 31.67 -4.52 1.88
CA SER A 961 30.62 -4.43 2.90
C SER A 961 30.68 -3.10 3.65
N ILE A 962 29.52 -2.50 3.88
CA ILE A 962 29.33 -1.28 4.67
C ILE A 962 28.66 -1.68 5.98
N VAL A 963 29.31 -1.32 7.09
CA VAL A 963 28.78 -1.56 8.43
C VAL A 963 27.77 -0.46 8.76
N ALA A 964 26.74 -0.79 9.55
CA ALA A 964 25.87 0.22 10.15
C ALA A 964 26.68 0.97 11.23
N ASP A 965 27.06 2.21 10.93
CA ASP A 965 27.84 3.04 11.83
C ASP A 965 27.03 3.37 13.12
N PRO A 966 27.65 3.47 14.31
CA PRO A 966 26.96 3.77 15.56
C PRO A 966 25.99 4.97 15.54
N PRO A 967 26.20 6.07 14.79
CA PRO A 967 25.18 7.12 14.65
C PRO A 967 23.86 6.63 14.05
N VAL A 968 23.90 5.70 13.09
CA VAL A 968 22.71 5.07 12.50
C VAL A 968 22.03 4.16 13.51
N LEU A 969 22.80 3.40 14.29
CA LEU A 969 22.29 2.52 15.35
C LEU A 969 21.67 3.31 16.52
N ASN A 970 22.19 4.50 16.82
CA ASN A 970 21.66 5.40 17.85
C ASN A 970 20.38 6.11 17.39
N ALA A 971 20.31 6.53 16.12
CA ALA A 971 19.15 7.21 15.55
C ALA A 971 17.90 6.30 15.43
N ALA A 972 18.11 4.99 15.33
CA ALA A 972 17.05 4.02 15.20
C ALA A 972 17.27 2.86 16.20
N PRO A 973 16.83 3.02 17.47
CA PRO A 973 16.94 1.97 18.47
C PRO A 973 16.47 0.61 17.95
N HIS A 974 17.15 -0.46 18.35
CA HIS A 974 16.91 -1.86 17.91
C HIS A 974 17.30 -2.19 16.47
N THR A 975 17.75 -1.22 15.66
CA THR A 975 18.30 -1.45 14.31
C THR A 975 19.49 -2.40 14.37
N LYS A 976 19.52 -3.38 13.47
CA LYS A 976 20.68 -4.27 13.24
C LYS A 976 21.30 -4.08 11.85
N GLY A 977 20.64 -3.37 10.95
CA GLY A 977 21.15 -3.10 9.62
C GLY A 977 20.16 -2.35 8.71
N PHE A 978 20.19 -2.72 7.44
CA PHE A 978 19.44 -2.08 6.36
C PHE A 978 18.37 -3.03 5.82
N LYS A 979 17.18 -2.48 5.53
CA LYS A 979 16.02 -3.20 5.02
C LYS A 979 15.80 -2.97 3.53
N HIS A 980 16.15 -1.78 3.06
CA HIS A 980 15.95 -1.32 1.69
C HIS A 980 17.07 -0.35 1.28
N VAL A 981 17.44 -0.33 -0.01
CA VAL A 981 18.36 0.65 -0.59
C VAL A 981 17.85 1.14 -1.95
N SER A 982 18.00 2.43 -2.23
CA SER A 982 17.71 3.05 -3.52
C SER A 982 18.92 3.86 -3.98
N VAL A 983 19.20 3.80 -5.29
CA VAL A 983 20.36 4.46 -5.92
C VAL A 983 19.84 5.41 -6.99
N GLY A 984 20.25 6.68 -6.93
CA GLY A 984 19.92 7.70 -7.92
C GLY A 984 21.13 8.04 -8.81
N LYS A 985 21.03 9.13 -9.58
CA LYS A 985 22.13 9.57 -10.44
C LYS A 985 23.35 10.08 -9.64
N THR A 986 23.10 10.73 -8.51
CA THR A 986 24.09 11.43 -7.67
C THR A 986 24.15 10.92 -6.23
N GLU A 987 23.02 10.50 -5.66
CA GLU A 987 22.89 10.10 -4.26
C GLU A 987 22.50 8.62 -4.06
N VAL A 988 22.68 8.11 -2.82
CA VAL A 988 22.23 6.79 -2.37
C VAL A 988 21.50 6.93 -1.04
N TRP A 989 20.29 6.40 -0.96
CA TRP A 989 19.44 6.45 0.23
C TRP A 989 19.07 5.03 0.66
N ALA A 990 18.91 4.81 1.95
CA ALA A 990 18.55 3.53 2.52
C ALA A 990 17.49 3.69 3.62
N ILE A 991 16.84 2.57 3.95
CA ILE A 991 15.93 2.46 5.08
C ILE A 991 16.50 1.42 6.04
N THR A 992 16.60 1.75 7.32
CA THR A 992 17.02 0.80 8.36
C THR A 992 15.95 -0.29 8.59
N ASP A 993 16.31 -1.41 9.22
CA ASP A 993 15.30 -2.38 9.71
C ASP A 993 14.35 -1.76 10.74
N GLY A 994 14.84 -0.79 11.54
CA GLY A 994 14.01 0.07 12.41
C GLY A 994 13.11 1.09 11.70
N GLY A 995 13.12 1.19 10.36
CA GLY A 995 12.20 2.05 9.59
C GLY A 995 12.60 3.50 9.43
N THR A 996 13.87 3.87 9.66
CA THR A 996 14.40 5.23 9.50
C THR A 996 15.02 5.43 8.11
N VAL A 997 14.72 6.55 7.45
CA VAL A 997 15.35 6.96 6.18
C VAL A 997 16.70 7.62 6.46
N ILE A 998 17.73 7.22 5.72
CA ILE A 998 19.10 7.72 5.83
C ILE A 998 19.74 7.92 4.44
N ARG A 999 20.56 8.96 4.29
CA ARG A 999 21.28 9.26 3.04
C ARG A 999 22.78 9.01 3.20
N ARG A 1000 23.41 8.38 2.22
CA ARG A 1000 24.86 8.17 2.19
C ARG A 1000 25.58 9.42 1.70
N ILE A 1001 26.57 9.89 2.46
CA ILE A 1001 27.37 11.10 2.17
C ILE A 1001 28.82 10.75 1.82
N GLY A 1002 29.52 11.66 1.13
CA GLY A 1002 30.93 11.49 0.75
C GLY A 1002 31.19 10.53 -0.42
N ILE A 1003 30.16 10.28 -1.24
CA ILE A 1003 30.24 9.48 -2.47
C ILE A 1003 31.04 10.27 -3.53
N SER A 1004 31.93 9.60 -4.25
CA SER A 1004 32.63 10.14 -5.42
C SER A 1004 33.10 8.99 -6.34
N ALA A 1005 33.52 9.30 -7.57
CA ALA A 1005 34.11 8.30 -8.46
C ALA A 1005 35.33 7.56 -7.85
N SER A 1006 36.12 8.24 -7.00
CA SER A 1006 37.23 7.65 -6.25
C SER A 1006 36.78 6.89 -4.99
N ASN A 1007 35.63 7.21 -4.42
CA ASN A 1007 35.03 6.51 -3.29
C ASN A 1007 33.53 6.24 -3.50
N PRO A 1008 33.16 5.25 -4.35
CA PRO A 1008 31.75 4.92 -4.60
C PRO A 1008 31.06 4.28 -3.39
N ALA A 1009 31.77 4.01 -2.28
CA ALA A 1009 31.16 3.53 -1.04
C ALA A 1009 30.68 4.67 -0.12
N GLY A 1010 30.98 5.93 -0.43
CA GLY A 1010 30.76 7.05 0.49
C GLY A 1010 31.60 6.96 1.77
N SER A 1011 31.46 7.96 2.63
CA SER A 1011 32.25 8.14 3.85
C SER A 1011 31.44 8.09 5.14
N GLY A 1012 30.12 8.29 5.09
CA GLY A 1012 29.24 8.23 6.26
C GLY A 1012 27.76 8.32 5.90
N TRP A 1013 26.93 8.66 6.87
CA TRP A 1013 25.47 8.78 6.73
C TRP A 1013 24.95 10.09 7.31
N ASP A 1014 24.08 10.77 6.57
CA ASP A 1014 23.13 11.73 7.12
C ASP A 1014 21.88 10.97 7.58
N VAL A 1015 21.43 11.25 8.81
CA VAL A 1015 20.21 10.68 9.38
C VAL A 1015 19.03 11.54 8.96
N GLY A 1016 18.04 10.95 8.30
CA GLY A 1016 16.77 11.60 7.97
C GLY A 1016 15.66 11.23 8.97
N ILE A 1017 14.42 11.31 8.51
CA ILE A 1017 13.25 11.09 9.36
C ILE A 1017 13.12 9.62 9.79
N ALA A 1018 13.15 9.41 11.11
CA ALA A 1018 12.77 8.14 11.74
C ALA A 1018 11.24 7.97 11.68
N GLY A 1019 10.77 6.78 11.30
CA GLY A 1019 9.36 6.50 11.08
C GLY A 1019 9.10 5.00 10.88
N ASN A 1020 8.03 4.65 10.17
CA ASN A 1020 7.71 3.26 9.80
C ASN A 1020 7.95 2.98 8.30
N TRP A 1021 8.98 3.58 7.71
CA TRP A 1021 9.26 3.50 6.29
C TRP A 1021 9.53 2.06 5.80
N GLN A 1022 9.07 1.74 4.59
CA GLN A 1022 9.12 0.40 3.99
C GLN A 1022 9.91 0.35 2.69
N HIS A 1023 9.70 1.31 1.79
CA HIS A 1023 10.36 1.41 0.48
C HIS A 1023 10.50 2.90 0.11
N ILE A 1024 11.54 3.24 -0.65
CA ILE A 1024 11.83 4.59 -1.14
C ILE A 1024 12.44 4.49 -2.53
N SER A 1025 12.06 5.35 -3.45
CA SER A 1025 12.64 5.46 -4.79
C SER A 1025 13.14 6.88 -5.02
N ILE A 1026 14.46 7.01 -5.13
CA ILE A 1026 15.15 8.28 -5.41
C ILE A 1026 15.54 8.46 -6.88
N LYS A 1027 15.16 7.53 -7.76
CA LYS A 1027 15.54 7.52 -9.19
C LYS A 1027 14.94 8.67 -10.02
N GLY A 1028 13.92 9.35 -9.52
CA GLY A 1028 13.46 10.62 -10.09
C GLY A 1028 14.46 11.75 -9.85
N PHE A 1029 15.18 11.71 -8.72
CA PHE A 1029 16.05 12.78 -8.27
C PHE A 1029 17.37 12.83 -9.05
N ARG A 1030 17.81 14.07 -9.33
CA ARG A 1030 18.83 14.41 -10.34
C ARG A 1030 20.29 14.42 -9.84
#